data_AF-W1V996-F1
#
_entry.id   AF-W1V996-F1
#
_cell.length_a   1.000
_cell.length_b   1.000
_cell.length_c   1.000
_cell.angle_alpha   90.00
_cell.angle_beta   90.00
_cell.angle_gamma   90.00
#
_symmetry.space_group_name_H-M   'P 1'
#
loop_
_entity.id
_entity.type
_entity.pdbx_description
1 polymer ?
#
loop_
_entity_poly.entity_id
_entity_poly.type
_entity_poly.pdbx_seq_one_letter_code
_entity_poly.pdbx_strand_id
1 'polypeptide(L)'
;SATSSTTASACSSSPEASTPHPTLNSEEPLYSCRCNHLSELNGLVLWVKQWYFIRVDSTSDTGQEVLMRNPKGVPGSFIALAGRALLKPAHVFRKSLIVTLACALGLTLSTQSLAQAEDLQMSSQADEQSVSPAPVSAPEVETDTQSGDGLELGPEIVDQPVRQSTVDTPTIFPVFVDATTISGGKLQRGRVDGKTVRGTVYVTLKDKNGNEKATVSVTPTSGSTWKVNLPAGVTVAEGDTVTAYQTFNGATSAVATAKAQSSMAVENKDKLKMPVGEIWIEHPDANLVNKDEQAEAIEMLKKANPDIANDFSLDKIKFTIDYTDHAYYEVTYKDGSTSGKIEAPDVIIKQVTETSVAPIIGKVQVTDGQIIVTFAKEVAQGTKFSFVKQFTDGEDRNFSQNGSCLVDKSNSEEMSQAVTVDGKKVTFPITDKVNDLKLGTEFGIVVKEPHKFRSCAKSEPVITTPDKVAVRDPHKLTDADRQAIDKAIRDANTVNDVSKLPDGTGFINDPAFIEFDKDGNVTIISPNDVETDWDNDGNPIYAKNADGTYKVNDGAKVTKISAKDLVKNIAPKSPAIAVDTDKGEVTITPPAYENPGDDTDLASYTVTYKDASGAEKTVTATRTVDETSGKTTWTSDGATVDANTGVITLKVEDIEVGGTVTAKAKDNGGLIPTEEQPLESEPASETLETATVSYDANKGTGEMKGKTVNKGSKYTVLPNGFTAPDDTQEFKAWEVDG
;
A
#
# COMPACT_ATOMS: atom_id res chain seq x y z
N SER A 1 10.32 -40.00 14.43
CA SER A 1 9.13 -40.88 14.40
C SER A 1 8.78 -41.08 12.94
N ALA A 2 9.15 -42.19 12.29
CA ALA A 2 8.63 -43.56 12.47
C ALA A 2 7.11 -43.57 12.18
N THR A 3 6.63 -44.16 11.08
CA THR A 3 6.74 -45.57 10.59
C THR A 3 7.33 -45.67 9.16
N SER A 4 8.26 -46.58 8.80
CA SER A 4 8.21 -48.05 8.59
C SER A 4 7.20 -48.50 7.50
N SER A 5 7.49 -49.03 6.29
CA SER A 5 8.57 -49.87 5.68
C SER A 5 8.09 -51.30 5.37
N THR A 6 8.30 -51.82 4.14
CA THR A 6 8.37 -53.25 3.65
C THR A 6 8.21 -53.22 2.11
N THR A 7 9.19 -53.42 1.20
CA THR A 7 9.99 -54.62 0.78
C THR A 7 9.14 -55.77 0.17
N ALA A 8 9.49 -56.50 -0.92
CA ALA A 8 10.62 -56.51 -1.89
C ALA A 8 10.05 -56.91 -3.32
N SER A 9 10.68 -57.54 -4.33
CA SER A 9 12.00 -58.22 -4.52
C SER A 9 12.35 -58.52 -6.01
N ALA A 10 13.62 -58.93 -6.24
CA ALA A 10 14.18 -59.83 -7.28
C ALA A 10 13.80 -59.80 -8.80
N CYS A 11 14.81 -59.50 -9.64
CA CYS A 11 15.48 -60.35 -10.67
C CYS A 11 14.77 -61.62 -11.23
N SER A 12 14.98 -62.10 -12.48
CA SER A 12 15.89 -61.74 -13.61
C SER A 12 15.65 -62.62 -14.86
N SER A 13 16.10 -62.24 -16.07
CA SER A 13 16.78 -63.13 -17.06
C SER A 13 17.09 -62.50 -18.43
N SER A 14 18.11 -63.03 -19.13
CA SER A 14 18.42 -62.84 -20.57
C SER A 14 19.16 -64.11 -21.08
N PRO A 15 19.09 -64.41 -22.39
CA PRO A 15 20.30 -64.52 -23.25
C PRO A 15 20.13 -63.70 -24.56
N GLU A 16 21.16 -63.14 -25.22
CA GLU A 16 22.23 -63.76 -26.04
C GLU A 16 21.72 -64.50 -27.32
N ALA A 17 22.29 -64.37 -28.54
CA ALA A 17 23.60 -63.84 -28.94
C ALA A 17 23.73 -63.29 -30.40
N SER A 18 24.85 -62.59 -30.66
CA SER A 18 25.73 -62.65 -31.85
C SER A 18 25.32 -62.14 -33.27
N THR A 19 25.74 -60.88 -33.60
CA THR A 19 26.68 -60.44 -34.69
C THR A 19 26.41 -60.73 -36.20
N PRO A 20 27.00 -60.00 -37.20
CA PRO A 20 28.22 -59.14 -37.15
C PRO A 20 28.19 -57.75 -37.85
N HIS A 21 29.32 -57.02 -37.73
CA HIS A 21 29.70 -55.76 -38.41
C HIS A 21 30.15 -55.96 -39.89
N PRO A 22 30.32 -54.86 -40.68
CA PRO A 22 31.58 -54.09 -40.77
C PRO A 22 31.43 -52.62 -40.28
N THR A 23 32.32 -51.99 -39.49
CA THR A 23 33.64 -51.34 -39.79
C THR A 23 33.59 -50.23 -40.86
N LEU A 24 34.16 -49.02 -40.70
CA LEU A 24 35.13 -48.48 -39.71
C LEU A 24 34.78 -47.06 -39.18
N ASN A 25 35.15 -46.83 -37.92
CA ASN A 25 35.95 -45.73 -37.32
C ASN A 25 36.31 -44.47 -38.17
N SER A 26 36.48 -43.26 -37.60
CA SER A 26 36.15 -42.74 -36.25
C SER A 26 36.51 -41.24 -36.11
N GLU A 27 35.59 -40.41 -35.60
CA GLU A 27 35.76 -39.09 -34.94
C GLU A 27 34.33 -38.67 -34.49
N GLU A 28 34.05 -37.83 -33.48
CA GLU A 28 34.86 -36.91 -32.66
C GLU A 28 34.85 -37.34 -31.15
N PRO A 29 35.35 -36.52 -30.18
CA PRO A 29 34.58 -35.36 -29.70
C PRO A 29 35.37 -34.04 -29.56
N LEU A 30 34.68 -32.93 -29.81
CA LEU A 30 35.10 -31.54 -29.56
C LEU A 30 35.21 -31.23 -28.03
N TYR A 31 35.90 -30.19 -27.53
CA TYR A 31 36.45 -28.97 -28.14
C TYR A 31 37.88 -28.64 -27.62
N SER A 32 38.52 -27.62 -28.20
CA SER A 32 39.98 -27.38 -28.20
C SER A 32 40.59 -26.49 -27.10
N CYS A 33 41.84 -26.82 -26.72
CA CYS A 33 43.10 -26.03 -26.63
C CYS A 33 43.06 -24.48 -26.39
N ARG A 34 43.98 -23.82 -25.64
CA ARG A 34 45.47 -23.72 -25.76
C ARG A 34 45.94 -23.25 -27.17
N CYS A 35 46.92 -22.36 -27.37
CA CYS A 35 47.74 -21.51 -26.48
C CYS A 35 48.51 -20.44 -27.32
N ASN A 36 49.15 -19.47 -26.64
CA ASN A 36 50.38 -18.74 -27.03
C ASN A 36 50.41 -17.67 -28.16
N HIS A 37 50.61 -16.41 -27.70
CA HIS A 37 51.70 -15.47 -28.02
C HIS A 37 51.89 -14.73 -29.38
N LEU A 38 52.20 -13.43 -29.20
CA LEU A 38 53.20 -12.56 -29.87
C LEU A 38 52.89 -11.78 -31.16
N SER A 39 53.20 -10.46 -31.08
CA SER A 39 53.63 -9.52 -32.16
C SER A 39 52.67 -9.16 -33.31
N GLU A 40 52.66 -7.95 -33.89
CA GLU A 40 53.19 -6.62 -33.47
C GLU A 40 52.54 -5.49 -34.32
N LEU A 41 52.62 -4.24 -33.82
CA LEU A 41 52.75 -2.95 -34.56
C LEU A 41 51.79 -2.55 -35.73
N ASN A 42 51.22 -1.35 -35.59
CA ASN A 42 50.81 -0.38 -36.64
C ASN A 42 49.63 -0.76 -37.59
N GLY A 43 48.82 0.17 -38.13
CA GLY A 43 48.66 1.59 -37.80
C GLY A 43 48.25 2.49 -39.00
N LEU A 44 47.28 3.39 -38.77
CA LEU A 44 47.06 4.68 -39.47
C LEU A 44 46.30 4.74 -40.84
N VAL A 45 45.58 5.87 -41.02
CA VAL A 45 45.14 6.56 -42.26
C VAL A 45 43.70 6.40 -42.82
N LEU A 46 43.14 7.57 -43.13
CA LEU A 46 41.82 7.99 -43.60
C LEU A 46 41.48 7.70 -45.09
N TRP A 47 40.17 7.68 -45.43
CA TRP A 47 39.50 8.33 -46.60
C TRP A 47 38.00 8.53 -46.20
N VAL A 48 37.24 9.63 -46.35
CA VAL A 48 37.33 10.99 -46.97
C VAL A 48 36.81 11.12 -48.42
N LYS A 49 36.08 12.23 -48.69
CA LYS A 49 35.53 12.76 -49.97
C LYS A 49 34.20 12.18 -50.52
N GLN A 50 33.37 12.91 -51.30
CA GLN A 50 32.92 14.34 -51.27
C GLN A 50 31.92 14.63 -52.43
N TRP A 51 30.99 15.60 -52.22
CA TRP A 51 30.40 16.51 -53.25
C TRP A 51 29.36 15.93 -54.27
N TYR A 52 28.46 16.70 -54.93
CA TYR A 52 28.29 18.18 -55.05
C TYR A 52 26.87 18.66 -55.52
N PHE A 53 26.58 19.97 -55.35
CA PHE A 53 25.70 20.87 -56.17
C PHE A 53 24.16 20.64 -56.21
N ILE A 54 23.25 21.61 -56.49
CA ILE A 54 23.26 23.08 -56.79
C ILE A 54 21.89 23.68 -56.30
N ARG A 55 21.79 24.82 -55.57
CA ARG A 55 21.48 26.24 -56.01
C ARG A 55 20.06 26.41 -56.64
N VAL A 56 19.25 27.47 -56.44
CA VAL A 56 19.47 28.95 -56.51
C VAL A 56 18.35 29.76 -55.77
N ASP A 57 18.73 30.82 -55.02
CA ASP A 57 18.09 32.12 -54.63
C ASP A 57 16.60 32.20 -54.15
N SER A 58 16.09 33.26 -53.48
CA SER A 58 16.52 34.67 -53.38
C SER A 58 16.03 35.48 -52.14
N THR A 59 16.87 36.41 -51.62
CA THR A 59 16.56 37.73 -50.97
C THR A 59 15.58 37.83 -49.77
N SER A 60 15.72 38.72 -48.76
CA SER A 60 16.70 39.78 -48.38
C SER A 60 16.37 40.27 -46.94
N ASP A 61 17.31 40.39 -46.00
CA ASP A 61 18.10 41.61 -45.63
C ASP A 61 17.32 42.66 -44.80
N THR A 62 17.78 43.28 -43.69
CA THR A 62 19.07 43.23 -42.90
C THR A 62 18.86 42.48 -41.55
N GLY A 63 19.55 42.62 -40.40
CA GLY A 63 20.67 43.45 -39.84
C GLY A 63 21.01 42.92 -38.41
N GLN A 64 22.10 43.21 -37.66
CA GLN A 64 23.11 44.30 -37.57
C GLN A 64 22.61 45.57 -36.83
N GLU A 65 23.23 46.12 -35.77
CA GLU A 65 24.54 45.91 -35.06
C GLU A 65 24.42 46.05 -33.50
N VAL A 66 25.50 46.14 -32.69
CA VAL A 66 26.39 45.08 -32.12
C VAL A 66 27.37 45.69 -31.06
N LEU A 67 28.23 44.88 -30.38
CA LEU A 67 29.26 45.25 -29.33
C LEU A 67 28.71 45.51 -27.88
N MET A 68 29.42 45.31 -26.74
CA MET A 68 30.77 44.75 -26.47
C MET A 68 30.96 44.07 -25.07
N ARG A 69 32.09 43.36 -24.96
CA ARG A 69 32.72 42.54 -23.87
C ARG A 69 32.80 43.09 -22.41
N ASN A 70 32.56 42.19 -21.42
CA ASN A 70 33.45 41.63 -20.34
C ASN A 70 34.49 42.53 -19.58
N PRO A 71 35.08 42.16 -18.39
CA PRO A 71 34.82 41.06 -17.40
C PRO A 71 34.97 41.43 -15.87
N LYS A 72 34.86 40.43 -14.96
CA LYS A 72 35.19 40.40 -13.48
C LYS A 72 34.16 41.08 -12.53
N GLY A 73 33.98 40.69 -11.25
CA GLY A 73 34.44 39.51 -10.49
C GLY A 73 34.35 39.67 -8.94
N VAL A 74 34.19 38.56 -8.19
CA VAL A 74 34.19 38.39 -6.70
C VAL A 74 32.95 38.95 -5.93
N PRO A 75 32.36 38.18 -4.97
CA PRO A 75 31.21 38.63 -4.17
C PRO A 75 31.60 39.44 -2.91
N GLY A 76 30.67 40.26 -2.41
CA GLY A 76 30.83 41.03 -1.16
C GLY A 76 29.71 40.76 -0.16
N SER A 77 30.06 40.48 1.10
CA SER A 77 29.11 40.30 2.21
C SER A 77 28.74 41.63 2.85
N PHE A 78 27.47 41.81 3.21
CA PHE A 78 27.02 42.84 4.15
C PHE A 78 25.95 42.32 5.10
N ILE A 79 26.32 42.19 6.38
CA ILE A 79 25.37 42.13 7.50
C ILE A 79 25.07 43.58 7.92
N ALA A 80 23.79 43.92 8.08
CA ALA A 80 23.36 45.16 8.73
C ALA A 80 22.12 44.90 9.59
N LEU A 81 22.05 45.53 10.77
CA LEU A 81 21.08 45.21 11.82
C LEU A 81 19.80 46.05 11.75
N ALA A 82 18.70 45.40 12.14
CA ALA A 82 17.58 45.88 12.95
C ALA A 82 17.12 47.36 12.85
N GLY A 83 15.86 47.57 12.44
CA GLY A 83 15.08 48.78 12.67
C GLY A 83 13.61 48.46 12.98
N ARG A 84 13.06 49.01 14.07
CA ARG A 84 11.65 48.80 14.48
C ARG A 84 10.72 49.81 13.76
N ALA A 85 9.51 49.41 13.38
CA ALA A 85 8.29 49.73 14.16
C ALA A 85 6.96 49.46 13.43
N LEU A 86 6.03 48.88 14.19
CA LEU A 86 4.57 49.09 14.19
C LEU A 86 3.92 49.89 13.05
N LEU A 87 2.93 49.27 12.39
CA LEU A 87 1.53 49.71 12.48
C LEU A 87 0.56 48.60 12.02
N LYS A 88 -0.53 48.39 12.78
CA LYS A 88 -1.74 47.70 12.31
C LYS A 88 -2.69 48.74 11.68
N PRO A 89 -3.65 48.29 10.87
CA PRO A 89 -5.03 48.41 11.36
C PRO A 89 -5.74 47.05 11.46
N ALA A 90 -6.84 47.04 12.20
CA ALA A 90 -7.81 45.94 12.23
C ALA A 90 -9.03 46.28 11.35
N HIS A 91 -10.03 45.38 11.35
CA HIS A 91 -11.46 45.50 10.93
C HIS A 91 -11.87 44.34 10.00
N VAL A 92 -13.06 43.73 10.10
CA VAL A 92 -14.00 43.60 11.25
C VAL A 92 -14.95 42.41 10.96
N PHE A 93 -15.42 41.68 11.98
CA PHE A 93 -16.38 40.58 11.80
C PHE A 93 -17.82 41.06 11.56
N ARG A 94 -18.45 40.59 10.47
CA ARG A 94 -19.90 40.59 10.16
C ARG A 94 -20.11 39.55 9.03
N LYS A 95 -21.21 38.80 8.91
CA LYS A 95 -22.46 38.71 9.69
C LYS A 95 -23.13 37.35 9.38
N SER A 96 -23.87 36.75 10.31
CA SER A 96 -24.71 35.55 10.05
C SER A 96 -26.15 35.93 9.66
N LEU A 97 -26.86 35.07 8.89
CA LEU A 97 -28.28 34.73 9.13
C LEU A 97 -28.85 33.54 8.31
N ILE A 98 -29.44 32.58 9.04
CA ILE A 98 -30.66 31.75 8.80
C ILE A 98 -31.12 31.45 7.34
N VAL A 99 -31.32 30.15 7.06
CA VAL A 99 -32.60 29.59 6.53
C VAL A 99 -32.95 28.34 7.34
N THR A 100 -34.24 28.15 7.65
CA THR A 100 -34.81 26.93 8.26
C THR A 100 -36.03 26.48 7.48
N LEU A 101 -36.15 25.19 7.15
CA LEU A 101 -37.45 24.58 6.84
C LEU A 101 -37.45 23.07 7.15
N ALA A 102 -38.65 22.50 7.32
CA ALA A 102 -38.87 21.12 7.74
C ALA A 102 -39.34 20.23 6.58
N CYS A 103 -39.17 18.91 6.73
CA CYS A 103 -40.23 17.91 6.46
C CYS A 103 -39.71 16.46 6.68
N ALA A 104 -40.31 15.74 7.63
CA ALA A 104 -40.29 14.27 7.69
C ALA A 104 -41.48 13.79 8.54
N LEU A 105 -42.53 13.27 7.91
CA LEU A 105 -43.74 12.82 8.61
C LEU A 105 -44.33 11.58 7.93
N GLY A 106 -44.25 10.44 8.62
CA GLY A 106 -45.06 9.24 8.33
C GLY A 106 -44.35 8.11 7.58
N LEU A 107 -45.00 6.93 7.67
CA LEU A 107 -44.67 5.62 7.07
C LEU A 107 -43.48 4.86 7.70
N THR A 108 -43.65 3.64 8.23
CA THR A 108 -44.88 2.98 8.74
C THR A 108 -44.49 1.89 9.74
N LEU A 109 -45.34 1.61 10.74
CA LEU A 109 -45.21 0.42 11.58
C LEU A 109 -45.92 -0.77 10.95
N SER A 110 -45.24 -1.90 10.86
CA SER A 110 -45.83 -3.24 10.88
C SER A 110 -45.02 -4.12 11.84
N THR A 111 -45.70 -5.01 12.56
CA THR A 111 -45.11 -5.84 13.62
C THR A 111 -45.68 -7.26 13.55
N GLN A 112 -45.22 -8.15 14.45
CA GLN A 112 -45.67 -9.53 14.71
C GLN A 112 -44.98 -10.62 13.85
N SER A 113 -44.62 -11.80 14.41
CA SER A 113 -44.55 -12.20 15.83
C SER A 113 -43.84 -13.57 16.07
N LEU A 114 -43.51 -13.80 17.36
CA LEU A 114 -43.56 -15.08 18.11
C LEU A 114 -42.40 -16.11 18.07
N ALA A 115 -42.40 -16.93 19.14
CA ALA A 115 -41.56 -18.10 19.49
C ALA A 115 -40.05 -17.82 19.69
N GLN A 116 -39.45 -18.04 20.87
CA GLN A 116 -39.25 -19.27 21.66
C GLN A 116 -38.45 -20.34 20.89
N ALA A 117 -37.24 -20.80 21.27
CA ALA A 117 -36.52 -21.00 22.56
C ALA A 117 -36.60 -22.44 23.11
N GLU A 118 -35.48 -23.16 22.99
CA GLU A 118 -35.03 -24.41 23.61
C GLU A 118 -33.50 -24.51 23.37
N ASP A 119 -32.64 -25.15 24.18
CA ASP A 119 -32.67 -25.51 25.61
C ASP A 119 -31.23 -25.92 26.07
N LEU A 120 -31.12 -26.54 27.26
CA LEU A 120 -30.02 -27.36 27.82
C LEU A 120 -28.93 -26.64 28.65
N GLN A 121 -29.28 -26.48 29.92
CA GLN A 121 -28.35 -26.53 31.06
C GLN A 121 -27.69 -27.92 31.20
N MET A 122 -26.56 -27.99 31.93
CA MET A 122 -26.11 -29.07 32.87
C MET A 122 -24.57 -28.97 33.09
N SER A 123 -23.92 -29.43 34.17
CA SER A 123 -24.31 -29.95 35.51
C SER A 123 -23.02 -30.21 36.34
N SER A 124 -22.94 -30.16 37.67
CA SER A 124 -23.75 -29.54 38.74
C SER A 124 -23.06 -29.78 40.12
N GLN A 125 -23.39 -28.99 41.16
CA GLN A 125 -23.12 -29.25 42.60
C GLN A 125 -21.62 -29.23 43.05
N ALA A 126 -21.23 -29.20 44.34
CA ALA A 126 -21.71 -28.77 45.67
C ALA A 126 -20.67 -29.37 46.69
N ASP A 127 -20.65 -29.16 48.02
CA ASP A 127 -21.57 -28.52 48.97
C ASP A 127 -20.81 -28.10 50.27
N GLU A 128 -21.58 -27.69 51.30
CA GLU A 128 -21.27 -27.62 52.74
C GLU A 128 -20.70 -26.33 53.40
N GLN A 129 -21.63 -25.55 53.98
CA GLN A 129 -21.65 -24.98 55.35
C GLN A 129 -20.55 -23.96 55.81
N SER A 130 -20.80 -22.97 56.69
CA SER A 130 -21.95 -22.70 57.58
C SER A 130 -22.10 -21.23 58.03
N VAL A 131 -23.26 -20.89 58.62
CA VAL A 131 -23.61 -19.69 59.44
C VAL A 131 -23.89 -18.32 58.73
N SER A 132 -24.97 -17.68 59.19
CA SER A 132 -25.47 -16.29 58.97
C SER A 132 -26.12 -15.82 60.30
N PRO A 133 -26.52 -14.54 60.56
CA PRO A 133 -26.79 -13.37 59.67
C PRO A 133 -25.82 -12.17 59.91
N ALA A 134 -25.67 -11.12 59.08
CA ALA A 134 -26.56 -10.28 58.24
C ALA A 134 -27.35 -9.18 59.01
N PRO A 135 -27.74 -8.04 58.38
CA PRO A 135 -26.93 -7.15 57.52
C PRO A 135 -27.16 -5.63 57.76
N VAL A 136 -26.21 -4.76 57.37
CA VAL A 136 -26.46 -3.32 57.10
C VAL A 136 -25.65 -2.85 55.89
N SER A 137 -26.26 -2.02 55.05
CA SER A 137 -25.84 -1.67 53.68
C SER A 137 -24.60 -0.77 53.55
N ALA A 138 -23.92 -0.90 52.41
CA ALA A 138 -23.10 0.14 51.79
C ALA A 138 -23.63 0.43 50.36
N PRO A 139 -23.59 1.68 49.86
CA PRO A 139 -24.07 2.04 48.52
C PRO A 139 -22.96 1.98 47.45
N GLU A 140 -23.38 1.95 46.18
CA GLU A 140 -22.53 1.92 44.99
C GLU A 140 -22.02 3.31 44.54
N VAL A 141 -21.18 3.30 43.49
CA VAL A 141 -20.62 4.46 42.79
C VAL A 141 -21.27 4.56 41.41
N GLU A 142 -21.68 5.76 40.98
CA GLU A 142 -21.64 6.08 39.54
C GLU A 142 -21.42 7.58 39.23
N THR A 143 -20.65 7.79 38.16
CA THR A 143 -20.39 8.92 37.24
C THR A 143 -20.88 10.37 37.47
N ASP A 144 -20.10 11.29 36.86
CA ASP A 144 -20.35 12.73 36.73
C ASP A 144 -21.67 13.13 36.06
N THR A 145 -22.12 14.37 36.34
CA THR A 145 -22.68 15.21 35.27
C THR A 145 -22.37 16.70 35.49
N GLN A 146 -22.04 17.39 34.41
CA GLN A 146 -21.64 18.79 34.35
C GLN A 146 -22.84 19.74 34.37
N SER A 147 -22.86 20.71 35.27
CA SER A 147 -23.80 21.85 35.32
C SER A 147 -23.21 22.97 36.17
N GLY A 148 -23.36 24.26 35.88
CA GLY A 148 -23.98 24.94 34.73
C GLY A 148 -24.01 26.45 35.01
N ASP A 149 -23.76 27.31 34.01
CA ASP A 149 -23.63 28.76 34.22
C ASP A 149 -24.98 29.46 34.52
N GLY A 150 -25.36 29.46 35.79
CA GLY A 150 -26.58 30.10 36.30
C GLY A 150 -26.40 31.59 36.61
N LEU A 151 -26.69 32.46 35.64
CA LEU A 151 -26.87 33.91 35.87
C LEU A 151 -28.28 34.20 36.38
N GLU A 152 -28.49 34.14 37.69
CA GLU A 152 -29.70 34.71 38.33
C GLU A 152 -29.40 36.09 38.93
N LEU A 153 -30.29 37.05 38.68
CA LEU A 153 -30.19 38.43 39.17
C LEU A 153 -31.34 38.79 40.11
N GLY A 154 -30.97 39.06 41.37
CA GLY A 154 -31.77 39.84 42.33
C GLY A 154 -32.50 39.02 43.43
N PRO A 155 -33.18 39.70 44.35
CA PRO A 155 -33.15 41.14 44.61
C PRO A 155 -32.12 41.52 45.70
N GLU A 156 -31.93 42.83 45.90
CA GLU A 156 -31.16 43.35 47.03
C GLU A 156 -31.91 43.11 48.36
N ILE A 157 -31.30 42.35 49.28
CA ILE A 157 -31.83 42.13 50.64
C ILE A 157 -30.76 42.57 51.64
N VAL A 158 -31.13 43.54 52.48
CA VAL A 158 -30.31 44.08 53.57
C VAL A 158 -30.27 43.08 54.73
N ASP A 159 -29.16 43.07 55.48
CA ASP A 159 -28.91 42.24 56.66
C ASP A 159 -28.92 40.71 56.46
N GLN A 160 -27.82 40.20 55.91
CA GLN A 160 -27.23 38.94 56.39
C GLN A 160 -25.85 39.22 57.02
N PRO A 161 -25.46 38.49 58.08
CA PRO A 161 -24.11 38.59 58.62
C PRO A 161 -23.10 38.19 57.55
N VAL A 162 -22.00 38.95 57.45
CA VAL A 162 -20.90 38.67 56.52
C VAL A 162 -20.49 37.21 56.67
N ARG A 163 -20.61 36.41 55.60
CA ARG A 163 -20.01 35.07 55.57
C ARG A 163 -18.50 35.25 55.73
N GLN A 164 -18.01 35.01 56.95
CA GLN A 164 -16.60 35.09 57.27
C GLN A 164 -15.86 34.14 56.33
N SER A 165 -15.12 34.70 55.37
CA SER A 165 -14.48 33.93 54.32
C SER A 165 -13.45 33.01 54.95
N THR A 166 -13.76 31.71 55.03
CA THR A 166 -12.84 30.68 55.53
C THR A 166 -11.66 30.61 54.59
N VAL A 167 -10.56 31.24 54.98
CA VAL A 167 -9.29 31.22 54.26
C VAL A 167 -8.68 29.83 54.43
N ASP A 168 -8.42 29.15 53.31
CA ASP A 168 -7.83 27.82 53.29
C ASP A 168 -6.52 27.79 54.08
N THR A 169 -6.28 26.69 54.77
CA THR A 169 -4.98 26.46 55.40
C THR A 169 -3.94 26.20 54.30
N PRO A 170 -2.86 27.00 54.18
CA PRO A 170 -1.84 26.78 53.15
C PRO A 170 -1.16 25.44 53.40
N THR A 171 -0.83 24.68 52.36
CA THR A 171 0.05 23.52 52.53
C THR A 171 1.50 23.98 52.56
N ILE A 172 2.33 23.33 53.37
CA ILE A 172 3.79 23.47 53.33
C ILE A 172 4.32 22.22 52.58
N PHE A 173 5.25 22.39 51.64
CA PHE A 173 5.92 21.27 50.98
C PHE A 173 7.02 20.67 51.88
N PRO A 174 7.60 19.49 51.57
CA PRO A 174 8.67 18.89 52.38
C PRO A 174 9.77 19.90 52.73
N VAL A 175 10.06 20.02 54.02
CA VAL A 175 11.04 20.98 54.55
C VAL A 175 12.34 20.23 54.79
N PHE A 176 13.29 20.38 53.87
CA PHE A 176 14.58 19.69 53.97
C PHE A 176 15.57 20.44 54.86
N VAL A 177 16.44 19.70 55.53
CA VAL A 177 17.65 20.26 56.19
C VAL A 177 18.51 21.00 55.14
N ASP A 178 19.22 22.03 55.61
CA ASP A 178 20.00 22.99 54.81
C ASP A 178 19.23 23.84 53.80
N ALA A 179 17.90 23.70 53.71
CA ALA A 179 17.08 24.55 52.86
C ALA A 179 17.18 26.04 53.26
N THR A 180 17.49 26.88 52.28
CA THR A 180 17.50 28.36 52.37
C THR A 180 16.17 28.99 51.95
N THR A 181 15.20 28.19 51.49
CA THR A 181 13.89 28.66 51.03
C THR A 181 12.80 27.68 51.44
N ILE A 182 11.66 28.18 51.90
CA ILE A 182 10.48 27.38 52.26
C ILE A 182 9.40 27.63 51.21
N SER A 183 8.64 26.61 50.83
CA SER A 183 7.58 26.73 49.83
C SER A 183 6.36 25.87 50.14
N GLY A 184 5.27 26.11 49.43
CA GLY A 184 4.01 25.43 49.67
C GLY A 184 2.90 25.76 48.68
N GLY A 185 1.71 25.23 48.95
CA GLY A 185 0.52 25.31 48.10
C GLY A 185 -0.71 25.82 48.84
N LYS A 186 -1.88 25.62 48.21
CA LYS A 186 -3.20 26.13 48.65
C LYS A 186 -3.20 27.63 48.95
N LEU A 187 -2.53 28.43 48.11
CA LEU A 187 -2.60 29.89 48.19
C LEU A 187 -4.02 30.37 47.89
N GLN A 188 -4.64 31.10 48.84
CA GLN A 188 -5.96 31.68 48.67
C GLN A 188 -5.94 32.69 47.52
N ARG A 189 -6.96 32.63 46.65
CA ARG A 189 -7.18 33.59 45.56
C ARG A 189 -8.65 34.03 45.53
N GLY A 190 -8.89 35.25 45.07
CA GLY A 190 -10.24 35.77 44.82
C GLY A 190 -10.20 37.00 43.91
N ARG A 191 -11.37 37.59 43.64
CA ARG A 191 -11.47 38.88 42.93
C ARG A 191 -11.80 40.00 43.91
N VAL A 192 -11.09 41.12 43.77
CA VAL A 192 -11.39 42.41 44.42
C VAL A 192 -11.30 43.47 43.33
N ASP A 193 -12.32 44.31 43.18
CA ASP A 193 -12.42 45.35 42.14
C ASP A 193 -12.09 44.84 40.72
N GLY A 194 -12.60 43.65 40.39
CA GLY A 194 -12.37 42.96 39.12
C GLY A 194 -10.98 42.31 38.95
N LYS A 195 -10.01 42.61 39.83
CA LYS A 195 -8.64 42.10 39.76
C LYS A 195 -8.47 40.85 40.62
N THR A 196 -7.64 39.91 40.16
CA THR A 196 -7.29 38.72 40.95
C THR A 196 -6.29 39.08 42.06
N VAL A 197 -6.73 39.00 43.31
CA VAL A 197 -5.90 39.18 44.50
C VAL A 197 -5.57 37.81 45.11
N ARG A 198 -4.42 37.70 45.78
CA ARG A 198 -3.92 36.49 46.44
C ARG A 198 -3.63 36.76 47.91
N GLY A 199 -3.62 35.71 48.72
CA GLY A 199 -3.27 35.80 50.14
C GLY A 199 -1.81 36.19 50.36
N THR A 200 -1.53 36.79 51.52
CA THR A 200 -0.18 36.96 52.05
C THR A 200 0.12 35.80 52.97
N VAL A 201 1.10 34.98 52.64
CA VAL A 201 1.55 33.85 53.47
C VAL A 201 2.63 34.33 54.41
N TYR A 202 2.50 34.00 55.69
CA TYR A 202 3.45 34.24 56.76
C TYR A 202 4.04 32.91 57.18
N VAL A 203 5.36 32.85 57.32
CA VAL A 203 6.13 31.63 57.55
C VAL A 203 7.14 31.88 58.66
N THR A 204 7.10 31.04 59.69
CA THR A 204 8.04 31.07 60.81
C THR A 204 8.79 29.75 60.88
N LEU A 205 10.12 29.83 60.87
CA LEU A 205 11.04 28.72 61.14
C LEU A 205 11.43 28.77 62.62
N LYS A 206 11.31 27.64 63.33
CA LYS A 206 11.67 27.47 64.73
C LYS A 206 12.72 26.39 64.90
N ASP A 207 13.63 26.56 65.85
CA ASP A 207 14.60 25.54 66.23
C ASP A 207 13.93 24.33 66.92
N LYS A 208 14.69 23.26 67.13
CA LYS A 208 14.24 22.06 67.85
C LYS A 208 13.77 22.28 69.30
N ASN A 209 14.02 23.45 69.87
CA ASN A 209 13.59 23.85 71.22
C ASN A 209 12.35 24.77 71.19
N GLY A 210 11.91 25.20 70.01
CA GLY A 210 10.78 26.12 69.80
C GLY A 210 11.15 27.61 69.65
N ASN A 211 12.43 27.97 69.65
CA ASN A 211 12.90 29.35 69.47
C ASN A 211 12.76 29.79 68.01
N GLU A 212 12.31 31.01 67.73
CA GLU A 212 12.16 31.49 66.35
C GLU A 212 13.52 31.82 65.71
N LYS A 213 13.85 31.14 64.61
CA LYS A 213 15.06 31.36 63.80
C LYS A 213 14.85 32.44 62.74
N ALA A 214 13.64 32.48 62.15
CA ALA A 214 13.23 33.50 61.19
C ALA A 214 11.71 33.54 61.06
N THR A 215 11.15 34.74 60.89
CA THR A 215 9.76 34.96 60.47
C THR A 215 9.78 35.86 59.23
N VAL A 216 9.15 35.39 58.14
CA VAL A 216 9.15 36.01 56.81
C VAL A 216 7.75 35.91 56.18
N SER A 217 7.45 36.71 55.16
CA SER A 217 6.16 36.64 54.45
C SER A 217 6.29 36.93 52.95
N VAL A 218 5.29 36.50 52.18
CA VAL A 218 5.19 36.71 50.73
C VAL A 218 3.74 36.87 50.29
N THR A 219 3.49 37.76 49.34
CA THR A 219 2.23 37.87 48.60
C THR A 219 2.51 37.50 47.13
N PRO A 220 2.32 36.24 46.71
CA PRO A 220 2.69 35.81 45.36
C PRO A 220 1.90 36.55 44.28
N THR A 221 2.57 36.96 43.20
CA THR A 221 1.95 37.72 42.10
C THR A 221 1.19 36.85 41.11
N SER A 222 1.54 35.56 41.00
CA SER A 222 0.95 34.57 40.09
C SER A 222 0.80 33.21 40.77
N GLY A 223 0.21 32.22 40.07
CA GLY A 223 0.09 30.84 40.55
C GLY A 223 -0.90 30.61 41.71
N SER A 224 -0.77 29.44 42.33
CA SER A 224 -1.50 28.90 43.50
C SER A 224 -0.56 28.36 44.59
N THR A 225 0.75 28.55 44.41
CA THR A 225 1.83 28.17 45.30
C THR A 225 2.52 29.42 45.85
N TRP A 226 3.31 29.25 46.91
CA TRP A 226 4.07 30.30 47.55
C TRP A 226 5.50 29.83 47.82
N LYS A 227 6.44 30.78 47.85
CA LYS A 227 7.84 30.55 48.20
C LYS A 227 8.38 31.76 48.95
N VAL A 228 9.05 31.52 50.07
CA VAL A 228 9.80 32.50 50.85
C VAL A 228 11.29 32.14 50.82
N ASN A 229 12.15 33.15 50.78
CA ASN A 229 13.57 32.99 51.06
C ASN A 229 13.78 33.22 52.57
N LEU A 230 14.63 32.43 53.21
CA LEU A 230 15.07 32.69 54.58
C LEU A 230 16.07 33.87 54.60
N PRO A 231 16.26 34.54 55.75
CA PRO A 231 17.30 35.56 55.90
C PRO A 231 18.69 35.00 55.61
N ALA A 232 19.60 35.85 55.12
CA ALA A 232 20.97 35.45 54.81
C ALA A 232 21.67 34.84 56.03
N GLY A 233 22.24 33.65 55.88
CA GLY A 233 22.86 32.88 56.97
C GLY A 233 21.90 31.99 57.77
N VAL A 234 20.59 31.97 57.47
CA VAL A 234 19.62 31.08 58.10
C VAL A 234 19.27 29.92 57.16
N THR A 235 19.63 28.70 57.56
CA THR A 235 19.16 27.45 56.97
C THR A 235 18.25 26.68 57.93
N VAL A 236 17.45 25.76 57.40
CA VAL A 236 16.77 24.72 58.19
C VAL A 236 17.80 23.74 58.77
N ALA A 237 17.65 23.38 60.05
CA ALA A 237 18.47 22.38 60.74
C ALA A 237 17.64 21.15 61.17
N GLU A 238 18.30 20.07 61.55
CA GLU A 238 17.64 18.85 62.04
C GLU A 238 16.79 19.13 63.30
N GLY A 239 15.53 18.69 63.27
CA GLY A 239 14.55 18.89 64.34
C GLY A 239 13.85 20.26 64.33
N ASP A 240 14.21 21.18 63.43
CA ASP A 240 13.48 22.43 63.22
C ASP A 240 12.00 22.17 62.88
N THR A 241 11.15 23.16 63.14
CA THR A 241 9.73 23.14 62.77
C THR A 241 9.34 24.42 62.06
N VAL A 242 8.66 24.29 60.92
CA VAL A 242 8.10 25.39 60.14
C VAL A 242 6.59 25.48 60.41
N THR A 243 6.12 26.68 60.72
CA THR A 243 4.70 27.00 60.79
C THR A 243 4.35 28.04 59.73
N ALA A 244 3.25 27.84 59.00
CA ALA A 244 2.78 28.78 57.99
C ALA A 244 1.27 29.01 58.07
N TYR A 245 0.84 30.26 57.89
CA TYR A 245 -0.56 30.66 57.75
C TYR A 245 -0.68 31.72 56.66
N GLN A 246 -1.89 31.99 56.17
CA GLN A 246 -2.11 33.06 55.19
C GLN A 246 -3.25 33.98 55.61
N THR A 247 -3.12 35.26 55.26
CA THR A 247 -4.21 36.24 55.38
C THR A 247 -4.77 36.56 54.00
N PHE A 248 -6.09 36.66 53.89
CA PHE A 248 -6.78 37.07 52.67
C PHE A 248 -8.03 37.86 53.02
N ASN A 249 -8.17 39.04 52.41
CA ASN A 249 -9.31 39.95 52.59
C ASN A 249 -9.73 40.19 54.07
N GLY A 250 -8.74 40.41 54.94
CA GLY A 250 -8.95 40.66 56.39
C GLY A 250 -9.13 39.41 57.26
N ALA A 251 -9.35 38.23 56.68
CA ALA A 251 -9.42 36.96 57.39
C ALA A 251 -8.06 36.23 57.40
N THR A 252 -7.87 35.33 58.37
CA THR A 252 -6.63 34.55 58.59
C THR A 252 -6.96 33.06 58.60
N SER A 253 -6.13 32.24 57.94
CA SER A 253 -6.26 30.78 57.96
C SER A 253 -5.87 30.17 59.31
N ALA A 254 -6.15 28.88 59.50
CA ALA A 254 -5.44 28.11 60.51
C ALA A 254 -3.94 27.96 60.14
N VAL A 255 -3.13 27.54 61.10
CA VAL A 255 -1.68 27.38 60.97
C VAL A 255 -1.34 25.95 60.52
N ALA A 256 -0.74 25.81 59.34
CA ALA A 256 -0.07 24.58 58.94
C ALA A 256 1.27 24.44 59.65
N THR A 257 1.67 23.20 59.95
CA THR A 257 2.95 22.88 60.59
C THR A 257 3.65 21.74 59.85
N ALA A 258 4.94 21.88 59.59
CA ALA A 258 5.79 20.85 59.00
C ALA A 258 7.11 20.76 59.79
N LYS A 259 7.65 19.54 59.94
CA LYS A 259 8.97 19.33 60.56
C LYS A 259 10.05 19.25 59.50
N ALA A 260 11.25 19.68 59.87
CA ALA A 260 12.45 19.42 59.08
C ALA A 260 12.71 17.91 58.96
N GLN A 261 13.14 17.49 57.77
CA GLN A 261 13.54 16.11 57.47
C GLN A 261 14.78 16.10 56.58
N SER A 262 15.52 15.00 56.57
CA SER A 262 16.57 14.77 55.57
C SER A 262 15.95 14.70 54.17
N SER A 263 16.71 15.09 53.13
CA SER A 263 16.31 14.87 51.74
C SER A 263 16.94 13.61 51.18
N MET A 264 16.31 13.00 50.18
CA MET A 264 16.85 11.84 49.47
C MET A 264 18.21 12.18 48.82
N ALA A 265 18.40 13.42 48.36
CA ALA A 265 19.70 13.88 47.86
C ALA A 265 20.81 13.91 48.93
N VAL A 266 20.49 14.20 50.19
CA VAL A 266 21.46 14.12 51.30
C VAL A 266 21.67 12.68 51.73
N GLU A 267 20.60 11.90 51.91
CA GLU A 267 20.67 10.49 52.33
C GLU A 267 21.37 9.58 51.32
N ASN A 268 21.33 9.93 50.04
CA ASN A 268 21.98 9.17 48.95
C ASN A 268 23.27 9.81 48.45
N LYS A 269 23.71 10.94 49.01
CA LYS A 269 24.89 11.69 48.56
C LYS A 269 26.15 10.82 48.43
N ASP A 270 26.44 10.04 49.47
CA ASP A 270 27.63 9.17 49.54
C ASP A 270 27.38 7.77 48.94
N LYS A 271 26.14 7.50 48.48
CA LYS A 271 25.75 6.26 47.79
C LYS A 271 25.77 6.42 46.26
N LEU A 272 25.51 7.63 45.78
CA LEU A 272 25.40 7.98 44.36
C LEU A 272 26.77 7.86 43.66
N LYS A 273 26.86 6.91 42.74
CA LYS A 273 28.01 6.68 41.87
C LYS A 273 27.72 7.29 40.51
N MET A 274 28.68 7.98 39.91
CA MET A 274 28.58 8.33 38.50
C MET A 274 28.77 7.05 37.64
N PRO A 275 28.09 6.94 36.49
CA PRO A 275 28.25 5.80 35.62
C PRO A 275 29.61 5.81 34.92
N VAL A 276 30.01 4.65 34.40
CA VAL A 276 31.24 4.44 33.62
C VAL A 276 30.88 3.79 32.29
N GLY A 277 31.56 4.17 31.21
CA GLY A 277 31.37 3.57 29.88
C GLY A 277 31.36 4.59 28.74
N GLU A 278 30.96 4.15 27.56
CA GLU A 278 30.89 4.98 26.35
C GLU A 278 29.44 5.36 26.05
N ILE A 279 29.20 6.59 25.59
CA ILE A 279 27.88 7.08 25.13
C ILE A 279 28.06 7.86 23.81
N TRP A 280 27.15 7.68 22.87
CA TRP A 280 27.22 8.33 21.55
C TRP A 280 26.27 9.54 21.46
N ILE A 281 26.78 10.67 20.98
CA ILE A 281 26.03 11.93 20.83
C ILE A 281 26.06 12.46 19.39
N GLU A 282 24.90 12.89 18.89
CA GLU A 282 24.68 13.53 17.59
C GLU A 282 24.96 15.05 17.65
N HIS A 283 26.05 15.48 16.98
CA HIS A 283 26.53 16.87 16.95
C HIS A 283 26.77 17.46 18.36
N PRO A 284 27.78 16.94 19.11
CA PRO A 284 28.14 17.40 20.45
C PRO A 284 28.72 18.83 20.47
N ASP A 285 29.18 19.36 19.34
CA ASP A 285 29.60 20.75 19.12
C ASP A 285 28.51 21.78 19.46
N ALA A 286 27.24 21.36 19.45
CA ALA A 286 26.11 22.20 19.83
C ALA A 286 25.79 22.17 21.35
N ASN A 287 26.47 21.33 22.15
CA ASN A 287 26.13 21.04 23.56
C ASN A 287 24.64 20.66 23.78
N LEU A 288 24.05 19.94 22.82
CA LEU A 288 22.67 19.47 22.86
C LEU A 288 22.62 17.95 22.98
N VAL A 289 21.86 17.47 23.96
CA VAL A 289 21.51 16.04 24.16
C VAL A 289 20.06 15.84 23.73
N ASN A 290 19.78 14.81 22.93
CA ASN A 290 18.44 14.47 22.45
C ASN A 290 17.71 13.47 23.38
N LYS A 291 16.41 13.23 23.15
CA LYS A 291 15.57 12.40 24.03
C LYS A 291 16.05 10.94 24.16
N ASP A 292 16.65 10.37 23.13
CA ASP A 292 17.15 8.99 23.15
C ASP A 292 18.50 8.90 23.88
N GLU A 293 19.42 9.84 23.62
CA GLU A 293 20.70 9.97 24.33
C GLU A 293 20.49 10.23 25.83
N GLN A 294 19.50 11.08 26.17
CA GLN A 294 19.09 11.35 27.54
C GLN A 294 18.56 10.08 28.24
N ALA A 295 17.84 9.21 27.52
CA ALA A 295 17.36 7.94 28.06
C ALA A 295 18.50 6.92 28.25
N GLU A 296 19.44 6.84 27.31
CA GLU A 296 20.64 5.99 27.42
C GLU A 296 21.49 6.40 28.63
N ALA A 297 21.74 7.70 28.82
CA ALA A 297 22.42 8.24 30.00
C ALA A 297 21.69 7.90 31.31
N ILE A 298 20.35 7.96 31.33
CA ILE A 298 19.55 7.58 32.52
C ILE A 298 19.66 6.08 32.82
N GLU A 299 19.67 5.20 31.81
CA GLU A 299 19.89 3.76 32.02
C GLU A 299 21.32 3.44 32.50
N MET A 300 22.34 4.14 31.97
CA MET A 300 23.71 4.06 32.50
C MET A 300 23.75 4.43 34.00
N LEU A 301 23.14 5.56 34.38
CA LEU A 301 23.07 6.01 35.76
C LEU A 301 22.31 5.02 36.66
N LYS A 302 21.16 4.49 36.23
CA LYS A 302 20.41 3.45 36.96
C LYS A 302 21.25 2.19 37.18
N LYS A 303 21.96 1.73 36.14
CA LYS A 303 22.82 0.54 36.20
C LYS A 303 24.01 0.70 37.15
N ALA A 304 24.54 1.91 37.31
CA ALA A 304 25.58 2.23 38.30
C ALA A 304 25.04 2.33 39.74
N ASN A 305 23.72 2.51 39.92
CA ASN A 305 23.07 2.82 41.18
C ASN A 305 21.86 1.93 41.51
N PRO A 306 21.94 0.58 41.40
CA PRO A 306 20.78 -0.29 41.55
C PRO A 306 20.07 -0.13 42.91
N ASP A 307 20.83 0.12 43.97
CA ASP A 307 20.35 0.22 45.35
C ASP A 307 19.49 1.47 45.61
N ILE A 308 19.68 2.54 44.83
CA ILE A 308 18.99 3.84 44.97
C ILE A 308 18.23 4.28 43.71
N ALA A 309 18.23 3.48 42.64
CA ALA A 309 17.50 3.79 41.40
C ALA A 309 15.98 3.95 41.61
N ASN A 310 15.45 3.33 42.67
CA ASN A 310 14.06 3.49 43.10
C ASN A 310 13.76 4.87 43.73
N ASP A 311 14.76 5.66 44.10
CA ASP A 311 14.60 6.98 44.72
C ASP A 311 14.59 8.11 43.67
N PHE A 312 14.91 7.80 42.41
CA PHE A 312 15.02 8.77 41.33
C PHE A 312 13.66 9.16 40.73
N SER A 313 13.52 10.43 40.37
CA SER A 313 12.48 10.94 39.47
C SER A 313 13.07 11.00 38.06
N LEU A 314 13.06 9.86 37.36
CA LEU A 314 13.76 9.65 36.08
C LEU A 314 13.39 10.71 35.02
N ASP A 315 12.13 11.14 35.01
CA ASP A 315 11.55 12.20 34.17
C ASP A 315 12.16 13.60 34.37
N LYS A 316 12.90 13.80 35.47
CA LYS A 316 13.51 15.08 35.87
C LYS A 316 15.03 14.99 36.03
N ILE A 317 15.65 13.87 35.67
CA ILE A 317 17.11 13.78 35.56
C ILE A 317 17.54 14.52 34.30
N LYS A 318 18.57 15.35 34.40
CA LYS A 318 19.20 15.98 33.23
C LYS A 318 20.58 15.38 33.02
N PHE A 319 20.86 14.96 31.79
CA PHE A 319 22.21 14.73 31.29
C PHE A 319 22.61 15.92 30.43
N THR A 320 23.81 16.45 30.65
CA THR A 320 24.35 17.58 29.88
C THR A 320 25.83 17.36 29.62
N ILE A 321 26.31 17.89 28.50
CA ILE A 321 27.71 17.75 28.06
C ILE A 321 28.36 19.13 27.92
N ASP A 322 29.69 19.17 27.93
CA ASP A 322 30.46 20.25 27.32
C ASP A 322 31.42 19.61 26.31
N TYR A 323 31.07 19.77 25.03
CA TYR A 323 31.61 19.07 23.87
C TYR A 323 31.73 17.54 24.10
N THR A 324 32.86 16.94 23.73
CA THR A 324 33.21 15.54 24.01
C THR A 324 33.93 15.33 25.34
N ASP A 325 34.26 16.41 26.04
CA ASP A 325 35.32 16.41 27.05
C ASP A 325 34.77 16.25 28.47
N HIS A 326 33.54 16.75 28.72
CA HIS A 326 32.89 16.66 30.02
C HIS A 326 31.44 16.19 29.93
N ALA A 327 31.07 15.22 30.76
CA ALA A 327 29.72 14.70 30.93
C ALA A 327 29.18 15.01 32.34
N TYR A 328 27.91 15.38 32.46
CA TYR A 328 27.33 15.80 33.73
C TYR A 328 25.90 15.31 33.96
N TYR A 329 25.58 14.95 35.19
CA TYR A 329 24.24 14.59 35.65
C TYR A 329 23.71 15.60 36.68
N GLU A 330 22.45 15.98 36.54
CA GLU A 330 21.65 16.59 37.61
C GLU A 330 20.54 15.60 37.97
N VAL A 331 20.73 14.85 39.05
CA VAL A 331 19.80 13.80 39.50
C VAL A 331 18.72 14.44 40.35
N THR A 332 17.46 14.30 39.93
CA THR A 332 16.28 14.67 40.73
C THR A 332 15.72 13.44 41.42
N TYR A 333 15.44 13.53 42.71
CA TYR A 333 14.86 12.46 43.53
C TYR A 333 13.33 12.61 43.65
N LYS A 334 12.64 11.55 44.09
CA LYS A 334 11.17 11.50 44.20
C LYS A 334 10.58 12.50 45.21
N ASP A 335 11.36 12.91 46.21
CA ASP A 335 11.00 13.97 47.16
C ASP A 335 11.10 15.39 46.56
N GLY A 336 11.65 15.53 45.34
CA GLY A 336 11.89 16.79 44.66
C GLY A 336 13.22 17.46 45.00
N SER A 337 14.07 16.82 45.81
CA SER A 337 15.45 17.26 46.01
C SER A 337 16.33 16.90 44.79
N THR A 338 17.48 17.56 44.64
CA THR A 338 18.43 17.27 43.56
C THR A 338 19.87 17.14 44.05
N SER A 339 20.69 16.40 43.30
CA SER A 339 22.13 16.25 43.57
C SER A 339 22.95 17.52 43.29
N GLY A 340 22.35 18.54 42.65
CA GLY A 340 23.10 19.53 41.87
C GLY A 340 23.74 18.92 40.61
N LYS A 341 24.44 19.74 39.82
CA LYS A 341 25.21 19.29 38.65
C LYS A 341 26.49 18.60 39.13
N ILE A 342 26.60 17.30 38.90
CA ILE A 342 27.77 16.46 39.22
C ILE A 342 28.43 16.03 37.90
N GLU A 343 29.76 16.01 37.87
CA GLU A 343 30.57 15.55 36.73
C GLU A 343 30.79 14.04 36.76
N ALA A 344 30.68 13.39 35.61
CA ALA A 344 30.88 11.96 35.41
C ALA A 344 32.10 11.72 34.51
N PRO A 345 33.34 11.82 35.05
CA PRO A 345 34.57 11.82 34.25
C PRO A 345 34.86 10.48 33.56
N ASP A 346 34.26 9.38 34.03
CA ASP A 346 34.40 8.04 33.46
C ASP A 346 33.35 7.74 32.35
N VAL A 347 32.57 8.74 31.93
CA VAL A 347 31.66 8.66 30.77
C VAL A 347 32.35 9.23 29.54
N ILE A 348 32.74 8.35 28.63
CA ILE A 348 33.44 8.68 27.38
C ILE A 348 32.41 9.04 26.31
N ILE A 349 32.34 10.32 25.96
CA ILE A 349 31.48 10.81 24.87
C ILE A 349 32.11 10.42 23.52
N LYS A 350 31.34 9.76 22.67
CA LYS A 350 31.66 9.49 21.26
C LYS A 350 30.81 10.40 20.37
N GLN A 351 31.43 11.05 19.40
CA GLN A 351 30.66 11.70 18.34
C GLN A 351 30.10 10.65 17.38
N VAL A 352 28.80 10.73 17.08
CA VAL A 352 28.18 9.94 16.01
C VAL A 352 28.74 10.38 14.66
N THR A 353 29.16 9.41 13.84
CA THR A 353 29.76 9.63 12.51
C THR A 353 29.23 8.70 11.42
N GLU A 354 28.68 7.53 11.77
CA GLU A 354 27.98 6.66 10.83
C GLU A 354 26.53 7.11 10.60
N THR A 355 25.98 6.78 9.43
CA THR A 355 24.55 6.87 9.11
C THR A 355 23.92 5.48 9.17
N SER A 356 22.64 5.44 9.57
CA SER A 356 21.79 4.24 9.54
C SER A 356 21.69 3.64 8.13
N VAL A 357 21.37 2.35 8.03
CA VAL A 357 21.17 1.68 6.73
C VAL A 357 20.02 2.32 5.93
N ALA A 358 20.26 2.66 4.67
CA ALA A 358 19.26 3.28 3.81
C ALA A 358 18.07 2.33 3.53
N PRO A 359 16.82 2.75 3.77
CA PRO A 359 15.64 1.97 3.39
C PRO A 359 15.41 2.00 1.87
N ILE A 360 15.01 0.86 1.30
CA ILE A 360 14.64 0.69 -0.09
C ILE A 360 13.14 0.35 -0.15
N ILE A 361 12.34 1.30 -0.62
CA ILE A 361 10.88 1.16 -0.81
C ILE A 361 10.63 0.62 -2.22
N GLY A 362 9.74 -0.38 -2.36
CA GLY A 362 9.34 -0.94 -3.65
C GLY A 362 8.23 -0.14 -4.34
N LYS A 363 7.66 -0.69 -5.42
CA LYS A 363 6.35 -0.24 -5.95
C LYS A 363 5.30 -0.48 -4.86
N VAL A 364 4.72 0.59 -4.31
CA VAL A 364 3.61 0.52 -3.34
C VAL A 364 2.33 0.96 -4.05
N GLN A 365 1.29 0.14 -3.93
CA GLN A 365 -0.01 0.35 -4.56
C GLN A 365 -0.95 1.08 -3.62
N VAL A 366 -1.83 1.93 -4.15
CA VAL A 366 -2.85 2.67 -3.38
C VAL A 366 -3.83 1.78 -2.61
N THR A 367 -3.90 0.48 -2.90
CA THR A 367 -4.70 -0.51 -2.17
C THR A 367 -3.88 -1.42 -1.24
N ASP A 368 -2.57 -1.22 -1.10
CA ASP A 368 -1.72 -2.07 -0.26
C ASP A 368 -2.10 -1.96 1.22
N GLY A 369 -2.33 -3.11 1.87
CA GLY A 369 -2.59 -3.17 3.32
C GLY A 369 -1.35 -2.98 4.19
N GLN A 370 -0.16 -2.89 3.59
CA GLN A 370 1.12 -2.74 4.29
C GLN A 370 2.21 -2.24 3.32
N ILE A 371 3.14 -1.42 3.81
CA ILE A 371 4.37 -1.06 3.09
C ILE A 371 5.46 -2.07 3.49
N ILE A 372 6.09 -2.69 2.50
CA ILE A 372 7.28 -3.54 2.69
C ILE A 372 8.53 -2.75 2.31
N VAL A 373 9.44 -2.60 3.26
CA VAL A 373 10.72 -1.92 3.09
C VAL A 373 11.84 -2.96 3.14
N THR A 374 12.83 -2.81 2.25
CA THR A 374 13.97 -3.72 2.14
C THR A 374 15.29 -2.99 2.39
N PHE A 375 16.32 -3.74 2.78
CA PHE A 375 17.62 -3.20 3.16
C PHE A 375 18.76 -4.00 2.54
N ALA A 376 19.87 -3.32 2.19
CA ALA A 376 21.04 -3.99 1.59
C ALA A 376 21.74 -4.96 2.57
N LYS A 377 21.73 -4.62 3.86
CA LYS A 377 22.22 -5.42 4.99
C LYS A 377 21.09 -5.57 6.03
N GLU A 378 21.25 -6.48 6.98
CA GLU A 378 20.31 -6.60 8.10
C GLU A 378 20.39 -5.36 9.00
N VAL A 379 19.27 -5.02 9.64
CA VAL A 379 19.17 -3.86 10.55
C VAL A 379 19.69 -4.22 11.94
N ALA A 380 20.40 -3.30 12.59
CA ALA A 380 20.89 -3.53 13.96
C ALA A 380 19.76 -3.79 14.97
N GLN A 381 20.02 -4.61 16.00
CA GLN A 381 19.08 -4.78 17.11
C GLN A 381 18.85 -3.43 17.81
N GLY A 382 17.58 -3.10 18.10
CA GLY A 382 17.20 -1.80 18.66
C GLY A 382 17.03 -0.68 17.63
N THR A 383 17.13 -0.98 16.33
CA THR A 383 16.79 -0.02 15.26
C THR A 383 15.33 0.43 15.39
N LYS A 384 15.13 1.75 15.36
CA LYS A 384 13.83 2.42 15.42
C LYS A 384 13.33 2.82 14.03
N PHE A 385 12.02 2.85 13.86
CA PHE A 385 11.35 3.06 12.57
C PHE A 385 10.11 3.95 12.69
N SER A 386 9.92 4.86 11.73
CA SER A 386 8.70 5.67 11.62
C SER A 386 8.22 5.76 10.17
N PHE A 387 6.91 5.81 9.99
CA PHE A 387 6.21 5.98 8.73
C PHE A 387 5.56 7.38 8.71
N VAL A 388 6.05 8.25 7.84
CA VAL A 388 5.58 9.61 7.65
C VAL A 388 4.55 9.58 6.53
N LYS A 389 3.26 9.48 6.91
CA LYS A 389 2.11 9.30 6.00
C LYS A 389 2.01 10.37 4.90
N GLN A 390 2.32 11.61 5.26
CA GLN A 390 2.34 12.78 4.40
C GLN A 390 3.34 13.79 4.98
N PHE A 391 3.92 14.63 4.14
CA PHE A 391 4.80 15.73 4.56
C PHE A 391 4.00 17.03 4.74
N THR A 392 4.36 17.85 5.73
CA THR A 392 3.95 19.27 5.73
C THR A 392 4.94 20.12 4.91
N ASP A 393 4.57 21.36 4.59
CA ASP A 393 5.25 22.24 3.63
C ASP A 393 6.80 22.29 3.78
N GLY A 394 7.50 21.53 2.94
CA GLY A 394 8.96 21.49 2.89
C GLY A 394 9.63 20.45 3.81
N GLU A 395 8.88 19.65 4.58
CA GLU A 395 9.45 18.50 5.30
C GLU A 395 9.96 17.41 4.35
N ASP A 396 9.35 17.31 3.17
CA ASP A 396 9.74 16.40 2.08
C ASP A 396 11.21 16.59 1.66
N ARG A 397 11.74 17.82 1.80
CA ARG A 397 13.11 18.20 1.45
C ARG A 397 14.15 17.60 2.39
N ASN A 398 13.72 17.18 3.57
CA ASN A 398 14.59 16.48 4.52
C ASN A 398 14.87 15.03 4.11
N PHE A 399 14.11 14.48 3.15
CA PHE A 399 14.26 13.13 2.61
C PHE A 399 15.09 13.20 1.33
N SER A 400 16.42 13.20 1.48
CA SER A 400 17.33 13.45 0.37
C SER A 400 17.56 12.21 -0.51
N GLN A 401 17.93 12.43 -1.77
CA GLN A 401 18.33 11.34 -2.68
C GLN A 401 19.52 10.56 -2.11
N ASN A 402 19.54 9.25 -2.32
CA ASN A 402 20.50 8.27 -1.78
C ASN A 402 20.34 7.90 -0.29
N GLY A 403 19.26 8.29 0.37
CA GLY A 403 18.83 7.67 1.63
C GLY A 403 19.24 8.40 2.92
N SER A 404 19.86 9.57 2.82
CA SER A 404 20.20 10.43 3.98
C SER A 404 19.03 11.31 4.41
N CYS A 405 18.87 11.52 5.71
CA CYS A 405 17.99 12.56 6.24
C CYS A 405 18.74 13.88 6.46
N LEU A 406 18.03 15.01 6.46
CA LEU A 406 18.56 16.30 6.92
C LEU A 406 18.13 16.66 8.36
N VAL A 407 17.29 15.84 9.00
CA VAL A 407 16.86 16.01 10.40
C VAL A 407 17.77 15.22 11.34
N ASP A 408 18.94 15.79 11.63
CA ASP A 408 19.99 15.14 12.44
C ASP A 408 19.73 15.12 13.95
N LYS A 409 18.76 15.91 14.47
CA LYS A 409 18.48 16.00 15.90
C LYS A 409 17.03 15.62 16.19
N SER A 410 16.85 14.58 17.01
CA SER A 410 15.54 13.93 17.16
C SER A 410 14.66 14.51 18.26
N ASN A 411 13.41 14.80 17.89
CA ASN A 411 12.24 14.50 18.71
C ASN A 411 11.92 13.00 18.55
N SER A 412 12.22 12.16 19.54
CA SER A 412 12.04 10.70 19.43
C SER A 412 10.66 10.18 19.86
N GLU A 413 9.70 11.08 20.05
CA GLU A 413 8.28 10.71 20.12
C GLU A 413 7.84 10.11 18.77
N GLU A 414 7.28 8.89 18.83
CA GLU A 414 6.71 8.13 17.70
C GLU A 414 7.68 7.59 16.61
N MET A 415 8.82 7.04 17.06
CA MET A 415 9.76 6.23 16.24
C MET A 415 9.63 4.70 16.46
N SER A 416 8.40 4.16 16.59
CA SER A 416 8.16 2.71 16.77
C SER A 416 6.90 2.20 16.04
N GLN A 417 6.81 2.39 14.73
CA GLN A 417 5.63 1.95 13.93
C GLN A 417 5.83 0.67 13.10
N ALA A 418 7.04 0.09 13.07
CA ALA A 418 7.29 -1.20 12.40
C ALA A 418 6.74 -2.37 13.23
N VAL A 419 5.98 -3.28 12.60
CA VAL A 419 5.37 -4.44 13.28
C VAL A 419 6.26 -5.68 13.24
N THR A 420 6.95 -5.91 12.12
CA THR A 420 7.81 -7.09 11.93
C THR A 420 9.13 -6.70 11.29
N VAL A 421 10.22 -7.24 11.82
CA VAL A 421 11.57 -7.21 11.22
C VAL A 421 11.97 -8.64 10.88
N ASP A 422 12.21 -8.91 9.60
CA ASP A 422 12.60 -10.22 9.05
C ASP A 422 13.92 -10.07 8.29
N GLY A 423 15.04 -10.10 9.04
CA GLY A 423 16.41 -9.94 8.55
C GLY A 423 16.64 -8.62 7.80
N LYS A 424 16.42 -8.65 6.48
CA LYS A 424 16.57 -7.51 5.55
C LYS A 424 15.24 -6.86 5.15
N LYS A 425 14.12 -7.28 5.73
CA LYS A 425 12.77 -6.75 5.45
C LYS A 425 12.14 -6.16 6.71
N VAL A 426 11.40 -5.08 6.54
CA VAL A 426 10.59 -4.47 7.61
C VAL A 426 9.21 -4.12 7.06
N THR A 427 8.17 -4.49 7.79
CA THR A 427 6.77 -4.29 7.37
C THR A 427 6.08 -3.26 8.24
N PHE A 428 5.47 -2.27 7.59
CA PHE A 428 4.66 -1.22 8.20
C PHE A 428 3.19 -1.45 7.83
N PRO A 429 2.26 -1.63 8.79
CA PRO A 429 0.85 -1.82 8.48
C PRO A 429 0.23 -0.51 7.98
N ILE A 430 -0.73 -0.61 7.06
CA ILE A 430 -1.62 0.51 6.72
C ILE A 430 -2.89 0.39 7.56
N THR A 431 -3.04 1.32 8.52
CA THR A 431 -4.16 1.32 9.47
C THR A 431 -5.40 1.96 8.83
N ASP A 432 -5.26 3.12 8.21
CA ASP A 432 -6.32 3.73 7.40
C ASP A 432 -6.05 3.47 5.91
N LYS A 433 -6.61 2.37 5.39
CA LYS A 433 -6.52 1.99 3.97
C LYS A 433 -7.20 2.96 3.00
N VAL A 434 -7.93 3.95 3.50
CA VAL A 434 -8.57 4.99 2.68
C VAL A 434 -7.69 6.24 2.62
N ASN A 435 -6.97 6.58 3.71
CA ASN A 435 -6.23 7.84 3.82
C ASN A 435 -4.70 7.75 3.89
N ASP A 436 -4.11 6.63 4.33
CA ASP A 436 -2.66 6.55 4.56
C ASP A 436 -1.83 6.35 3.27
N LEU A 437 -2.47 5.92 2.18
CA LEU A 437 -1.90 5.83 0.85
C LEU A 437 -2.81 6.57 -0.15
N LYS A 438 -2.34 7.70 -0.69
CA LYS A 438 -3.04 8.52 -1.68
C LYS A 438 -2.15 8.79 -2.88
N LEU A 439 -2.73 8.66 -4.08
CA LEU A 439 -2.07 9.05 -5.33
C LEU A 439 -1.71 10.55 -5.27
N GLY A 440 -0.58 10.95 -5.86
CA GLY A 440 -0.09 12.34 -5.80
C GLY A 440 0.50 12.78 -4.45
N THR A 441 0.43 11.95 -3.40
CA THR A 441 0.94 12.27 -2.06
C THR A 441 2.20 11.44 -1.76
N GLU A 442 3.35 12.09 -1.61
CA GLU A 442 4.57 11.39 -1.16
C GLU A 442 4.47 11.00 0.32
N PHE A 443 4.92 9.79 0.66
CA PHE A 443 5.12 9.31 2.03
C PHE A 443 6.59 8.99 2.29
N GLY A 444 7.00 9.00 3.55
CA GLY A 444 8.38 8.75 4.00
C GLY A 444 8.52 7.55 4.93
N ILE A 445 9.68 6.89 4.88
CA ILE A 445 10.13 5.91 5.87
C ILE A 445 11.42 6.44 6.50
N VAL A 446 11.46 6.51 7.84
CA VAL A 446 12.64 6.94 8.62
C VAL A 446 13.18 5.78 9.45
N VAL A 447 14.49 5.63 9.46
CA VAL A 447 15.24 4.54 10.09
C VAL A 447 16.34 5.13 10.97
N LYS A 448 16.49 4.58 12.17
CA LYS A 448 17.47 5.01 13.18
C LYS A 448 18.07 3.78 13.85
N GLU A 449 19.20 3.30 13.32
CA GLU A 449 20.06 2.34 14.03
C GLU A 449 20.60 2.99 15.31
N PRO A 450 20.86 2.24 16.40
CA PRO A 450 21.55 2.78 17.57
C PRO A 450 22.89 3.41 17.20
N HIS A 451 23.24 4.52 17.86
CA HIS A 451 24.54 5.20 17.73
C HIS A 451 24.90 5.73 16.33
N LYS A 452 23.90 5.93 15.44
CA LYS A 452 24.07 6.44 14.07
C LYS A 452 23.08 7.56 13.72
N PHE A 453 23.43 8.42 12.77
CA PHE A 453 22.50 9.39 12.19
C PHE A 453 21.34 8.70 11.45
N ARG A 454 20.23 9.41 11.25
CA ARG A 454 19.02 8.89 10.60
C ARG A 454 19.23 8.66 9.09
N SER A 455 18.61 7.61 8.57
CA SER A 455 18.44 7.37 7.13
C SER A 455 16.96 7.33 6.79
N CYS A 456 16.60 7.74 5.57
CA CYS A 456 15.22 7.79 5.14
C CYS A 456 15.07 7.79 3.62
N ALA A 457 13.95 7.27 3.15
CA ALA A 457 13.53 7.33 1.75
C ALA A 457 12.07 7.78 1.68
N LYS A 458 11.69 8.39 0.57
CA LYS A 458 10.29 8.72 0.25
C LYS A 458 9.85 8.07 -1.06
N SER A 459 8.55 7.86 -1.22
CA SER A 459 7.94 7.30 -2.42
C SER A 459 6.53 7.88 -2.62
N GLU A 460 6.02 7.81 -3.85
CA GLU A 460 4.64 8.14 -4.22
C GLU A 460 3.88 6.81 -4.43
N PRO A 461 2.68 6.61 -3.84
CA PRO A 461 1.83 5.47 -4.16
C PRO A 461 1.42 5.50 -5.63
N VAL A 462 1.28 4.33 -6.25
CA VAL A 462 0.78 4.20 -7.63
C VAL A 462 -0.50 3.40 -7.69
N ILE A 463 -1.27 3.53 -8.78
CA ILE A 463 -2.48 2.75 -8.97
C ILE A 463 -2.22 1.23 -8.95
N THR A 464 -3.24 0.50 -8.51
CA THR A 464 -3.29 -0.96 -8.57
C THR A 464 -3.56 -1.38 -10.01
N THR A 465 -2.75 -2.32 -10.51
CA THR A 465 -3.02 -2.98 -11.80
C THR A 465 -4.02 -4.11 -11.52
N PRO A 466 -5.16 -4.19 -12.24
CA PRO A 466 -6.16 -5.22 -11.99
C PRO A 466 -5.70 -6.62 -12.43
N ASP A 467 -6.45 -7.65 -12.05
CA ASP A 467 -6.35 -8.96 -12.69
C ASP A 467 -6.74 -8.86 -14.18
N LYS A 468 -6.08 -9.67 -15.01
CA LYS A 468 -6.29 -9.68 -16.47
C LYS A 468 -7.70 -10.12 -16.85
N VAL A 469 -8.39 -9.30 -17.65
CA VAL A 469 -9.69 -9.62 -18.25
C VAL A 469 -9.52 -10.62 -19.39
N ALA A 470 -10.33 -11.68 -19.38
CA ALA A 470 -10.35 -12.68 -20.44
C ALA A 470 -11.08 -12.15 -21.69
N VAL A 471 -10.37 -12.04 -22.82
CA VAL A 471 -10.88 -11.52 -24.10
C VAL A 471 -10.48 -12.45 -25.24
N ARG A 472 -11.36 -12.62 -26.25
CA ARG A 472 -11.11 -13.54 -27.39
C ARG A 472 -10.20 -12.95 -28.47
N ASP A 473 -10.08 -11.63 -28.52
CA ASP A 473 -9.13 -10.97 -29.41
C ASP A 473 -8.41 -9.88 -28.61
N PRO A 474 -7.24 -10.20 -28.02
CA PRO A 474 -6.40 -9.24 -27.30
C PRO A 474 -5.91 -8.08 -28.18
N HIS A 475 -5.89 -8.25 -29.50
CA HIS A 475 -5.42 -7.25 -30.46
C HIS A 475 -6.54 -6.28 -30.92
N LYS A 476 -7.82 -6.63 -30.72
CA LYS A 476 -8.99 -5.90 -31.27
C LYS A 476 -10.19 -5.85 -30.33
N LEU A 477 -9.97 -5.34 -29.12
CA LEU A 477 -10.96 -5.22 -28.04
C LEU A 477 -12.28 -4.54 -28.49
N THR A 478 -13.42 -5.16 -28.15
CA THR A 478 -14.76 -4.58 -28.32
C THR A 478 -15.08 -3.54 -27.25
N ASP A 479 -16.19 -2.82 -27.43
CA ASP A 479 -16.74 -1.93 -26.40
C ASP A 479 -17.11 -2.68 -25.11
N ALA A 480 -17.52 -3.95 -25.21
CA ALA A 480 -17.82 -4.79 -24.04
C ALA A 480 -16.55 -5.21 -23.30
N ASP A 481 -15.47 -5.54 -24.02
CA ASP A 481 -14.16 -5.81 -23.42
C ASP A 481 -13.61 -4.56 -22.73
N ARG A 482 -13.70 -3.39 -23.39
CA ARG A 482 -13.30 -2.09 -22.82
C ARG A 482 -14.10 -1.74 -21.56
N GLN A 483 -15.42 -1.98 -21.55
CA GLN A 483 -16.25 -1.81 -20.34
C GLN A 483 -15.86 -2.79 -19.22
N ALA A 484 -15.53 -4.04 -19.54
CA ALA A 484 -15.06 -5.00 -18.55
C ALA A 484 -13.69 -4.61 -17.95
N ILE A 485 -12.79 -4.06 -18.77
CA ILE A 485 -11.46 -3.58 -18.34
C ILE A 485 -11.57 -2.28 -17.53
N ASP A 486 -12.40 -1.31 -17.93
CA ASP A 486 -12.70 -0.12 -17.13
C ASP A 486 -13.22 -0.52 -15.74
N LYS A 487 -14.20 -1.44 -15.70
CA LYS A 487 -14.74 -1.94 -14.43
C LYS A 487 -13.66 -2.64 -13.59
N ALA A 488 -12.84 -3.50 -14.19
CA ALA A 488 -11.76 -4.19 -13.48
C ALA A 488 -10.74 -3.20 -12.88
N ILE A 489 -10.37 -2.15 -13.62
CA ILE A 489 -9.49 -1.07 -13.12
C ILE A 489 -10.15 -0.34 -11.94
N ARG A 490 -11.44 0.00 -12.02
CA ARG A 490 -12.15 0.70 -10.93
C ARG A 490 -12.33 -0.18 -9.70
N ASP A 491 -12.73 -1.44 -9.87
CA ASP A 491 -12.85 -2.43 -8.80
C ASP A 491 -11.51 -2.60 -8.06
N ALA A 492 -10.42 -2.83 -8.80
CA ALA A 492 -9.08 -3.04 -8.25
C ALA A 492 -8.48 -1.78 -7.59
N ASN A 493 -9.04 -0.60 -7.84
CA ASN A 493 -8.65 0.67 -7.22
C ASN A 493 -9.73 1.22 -6.27
N THR A 494 -10.64 0.39 -5.75
CA THR A 494 -11.66 0.81 -4.77
C THR A 494 -11.40 0.17 -3.41
N VAL A 495 -11.43 0.97 -2.34
CA VAL A 495 -11.21 0.52 -0.95
C VAL A 495 -12.31 1.10 -0.06
N ASN A 496 -13.08 0.22 0.60
CA ASN A 496 -14.22 0.59 1.44
C ASN A 496 -15.20 1.53 0.71
N ASP A 497 -15.56 1.18 -0.53
CA ASP A 497 -16.39 1.97 -1.45
C ASP A 497 -15.83 3.36 -1.83
N VAL A 498 -14.58 3.67 -1.44
CA VAL A 498 -13.86 4.89 -1.82
C VAL A 498 -12.77 4.56 -2.84
N SER A 499 -12.94 5.10 -4.05
CA SER A 499 -11.95 5.07 -5.14
C SER A 499 -10.56 5.57 -4.70
N LYS A 500 -9.54 5.09 -5.43
CA LYS A 500 -8.11 5.46 -5.33
C LYS A 500 -7.55 5.92 -6.68
N LEU A 501 -8.39 6.01 -7.71
CA LEU A 501 -8.08 6.64 -8.98
C LEU A 501 -7.98 8.17 -8.80
N PRO A 502 -7.40 8.93 -9.76
CA PRO A 502 -7.27 10.38 -9.66
C PRO A 502 -8.62 11.11 -9.94
N ASP A 503 -9.66 10.77 -9.20
CA ASP A 503 -11.00 11.36 -9.34
C ASP A 503 -10.99 12.87 -9.06
N GLY A 504 -12.05 13.55 -9.49
CA GLY A 504 -12.20 15.00 -9.39
C GLY A 504 -12.19 15.52 -7.95
N THR A 505 -11.56 16.68 -7.76
CA THR A 505 -11.48 17.41 -6.49
C THR A 505 -11.96 18.85 -6.61
N GLY A 506 -12.48 19.38 -5.49
CA GLY A 506 -12.91 20.78 -5.37
C GLY A 506 -14.30 21.03 -5.95
N PHE A 507 -14.37 21.82 -7.02
CA PHE A 507 -15.61 22.07 -7.77
C PHE A 507 -15.91 21.00 -8.83
N ILE A 508 -14.96 20.09 -9.07
CA ILE A 508 -15.13 18.92 -9.92
C ILE A 508 -15.17 17.71 -8.98
N ASN A 509 -16.08 16.77 -9.23
CA ASN A 509 -16.25 15.55 -8.43
C ASN A 509 -16.57 14.31 -9.28
N ASP A 510 -16.33 14.39 -10.60
CA ASP A 510 -16.48 13.27 -11.52
C ASP A 510 -15.42 12.16 -11.25
N PRO A 511 -15.71 10.89 -11.57
CA PRO A 511 -14.70 9.83 -11.55
C PRO A 511 -13.60 10.04 -12.59
N ALA A 512 -12.43 9.46 -12.36
CA ALA A 512 -11.31 9.48 -13.29
C ALA A 512 -11.70 8.92 -14.67
N PHE A 513 -11.26 9.61 -15.72
CA PHE A 513 -11.45 9.17 -17.09
C PHE A 513 -10.49 8.03 -17.41
N ILE A 514 -10.99 7.00 -18.08
CA ILE A 514 -10.25 5.83 -18.52
C ILE A 514 -10.40 5.78 -20.04
N GLU A 515 -9.37 6.21 -20.77
CA GLU A 515 -9.36 6.23 -22.24
C GLU A 515 -8.56 5.04 -22.78
N PHE A 516 -9.09 4.40 -23.82
CA PHE A 516 -8.44 3.29 -24.52
C PHE A 516 -7.94 3.77 -25.89
N ASP A 517 -6.69 3.46 -26.23
CA ASP A 517 -6.19 3.67 -27.59
C ASP A 517 -6.64 2.54 -28.56
N LYS A 518 -6.19 2.64 -29.81
CA LYS A 518 -6.49 1.66 -30.86
C LYS A 518 -5.94 0.26 -30.58
N ASP A 519 -4.87 0.16 -29.79
CA ASP A 519 -4.18 -1.08 -29.44
C ASP A 519 -4.61 -1.60 -28.05
N GLY A 520 -5.62 -0.95 -27.44
CA GLY A 520 -6.18 -1.32 -26.14
C GLY A 520 -5.39 -0.82 -24.92
N ASN A 521 -4.32 -0.03 -25.10
CA ASN A 521 -3.63 0.54 -23.94
C ASN A 521 -4.50 1.60 -23.28
N VAL A 522 -4.44 1.68 -21.95
CA VAL A 522 -5.26 2.57 -21.15
C VAL A 522 -4.46 3.78 -20.69
N THR A 523 -5.05 4.97 -20.82
CA THR A 523 -4.62 6.20 -20.14
C THR A 523 -5.69 6.61 -19.12
N ILE A 524 -5.26 6.83 -17.88
CA ILE A 524 -6.11 7.27 -16.76
C ILE A 524 -5.77 8.73 -16.44
N ILE A 525 -6.79 9.58 -16.42
CA ILE A 525 -6.68 11.05 -16.42
C ILE A 525 -7.54 11.61 -15.29
N SER A 526 -7.03 12.60 -14.55
CA SER A 526 -7.87 13.33 -13.59
C SER A 526 -8.82 14.29 -14.30
N PRO A 527 -10.08 14.42 -13.88
CA PRO A 527 -10.97 15.48 -14.37
C PRO A 527 -10.43 16.89 -14.08
N ASN A 528 -9.61 17.07 -13.03
CA ASN A 528 -8.91 18.33 -12.78
C ASN A 528 -7.77 18.62 -13.80
N ASP A 529 -7.25 17.59 -14.46
CA ASP A 529 -6.15 17.69 -15.43
C ASP A 529 -6.63 17.90 -16.88
N VAL A 530 -7.94 18.04 -17.12
CA VAL A 530 -8.52 18.28 -18.46
C VAL A 530 -8.90 19.76 -18.62
N GLU A 531 -8.70 20.30 -19.82
CA GLU A 531 -9.17 21.64 -20.18
C GLU A 531 -10.70 21.68 -20.08
N THR A 532 -11.22 22.51 -19.16
CA THR A 532 -12.62 22.45 -18.71
C THR A 532 -13.25 23.85 -18.78
N ASP A 533 -14.33 23.96 -19.55
CA ASP A 533 -15.25 25.11 -19.54
C ASP A 533 -16.46 24.79 -18.63
N TRP A 534 -17.40 25.73 -18.44
CA TRP A 534 -18.53 25.55 -17.51
C TRP A 534 -19.87 25.95 -18.14
N ASP A 535 -20.91 25.18 -17.90
CA ASP A 535 -22.27 25.54 -18.33
C ASP A 535 -22.92 26.60 -17.40
N ASN A 536 -24.13 27.05 -17.76
CA ASN A 536 -24.85 28.08 -17.00
C ASN A 536 -25.37 27.59 -15.63
N ASP A 537 -25.44 26.28 -15.42
CA ASP A 537 -25.91 25.65 -14.18
C ASP A 537 -24.74 25.28 -13.25
N GLY A 538 -23.51 25.37 -13.75
CA GLY A 538 -22.27 25.14 -12.99
C GLY A 538 -21.68 23.73 -13.17
N ASN A 539 -22.06 23.00 -14.22
CA ASN A 539 -21.47 21.69 -14.53
C ASN A 539 -20.21 21.85 -15.41
N PRO A 540 -19.18 21.00 -15.26
CA PRO A 540 -17.98 21.04 -16.07
C PRO A 540 -18.22 20.50 -17.51
N ILE A 541 -17.72 21.23 -18.50
CA ILE A 541 -17.68 20.83 -19.91
C ILE A 541 -16.23 20.53 -20.28
N TYR A 542 -15.90 19.24 -20.37
CA TYR A 542 -14.56 18.76 -20.69
C TYR A 542 -14.25 18.88 -22.18
N ALA A 543 -13.17 19.59 -22.53
CA ALA A 543 -12.71 19.72 -23.91
C ALA A 543 -12.11 18.40 -24.43
N LYS A 544 -12.32 18.15 -25.73
CA LYS A 544 -11.82 16.96 -26.44
C LYS A 544 -11.05 17.34 -27.70
N ASN A 545 -10.10 16.48 -28.05
CA ASN A 545 -9.34 16.53 -29.29
C ASN A 545 -10.19 16.06 -30.48
N ALA A 546 -9.70 16.26 -31.71
CA ALA A 546 -10.42 15.89 -32.93
C ALA A 546 -10.62 14.38 -33.13
N ASP A 547 -9.87 13.54 -32.39
CA ASP A 547 -10.02 12.08 -32.32
C ASP A 547 -11.01 11.61 -31.23
N GLY A 548 -11.54 12.54 -30.43
CA GLY A 548 -12.45 12.26 -29.31
C GLY A 548 -11.78 12.02 -27.96
N THR A 549 -10.44 12.01 -27.87
CA THR A 549 -9.71 11.92 -26.59
C THR A 549 -9.84 13.20 -25.76
N TYR A 550 -9.67 13.14 -24.44
CA TYR A 550 -9.71 14.34 -23.59
C TYR A 550 -8.49 15.24 -23.82
N LYS A 551 -8.74 16.56 -23.82
CA LYS A 551 -7.70 17.57 -23.99
C LYS A 551 -7.02 17.86 -22.65
N VAL A 552 -5.97 17.09 -22.36
CA VAL A 552 -5.17 17.18 -21.12
C VAL A 552 -4.37 18.49 -21.06
N ASN A 553 -4.33 19.12 -19.89
CA ASN A 553 -3.58 20.33 -19.58
C ASN A 553 -2.06 20.10 -19.64
N ASP A 554 -1.29 21.11 -20.04
CA ASP A 554 0.18 21.00 -20.11
C ASP A 554 0.81 20.77 -18.72
N GLY A 555 1.77 19.84 -18.65
CA GLY A 555 2.42 19.42 -17.41
C GLY A 555 1.64 18.43 -16.51
N ALA A 556 0.42 18.01 -16.88
CA ALA A 556 -0.39 17.09 -16.08
C ALA A 556 0.19 15.66 -15.94
N LYS A 557 -0.09 14.99 -14.81
CA LYS A 557 0.35 13.60 -14.51
C LYS A 557 -0.72 12.57 -14.91
N VAL A 558 -0.75 12.16 -16.18
CA VAL A 558 -1.58 11.00 -16.59
C VAL A 558 -0.90 9.66 -16.27
N THR A 559 -1.68 8.65 -15.87
CA THR A 559 -1.16 7.29 -15.66
C THR A 559 -1.46 6.41 -16.87
N LYS A 560 -0.56 5.49 -17.23
CA LYS A 560 -0.76 4.57 -18.37
C LYS A 560 -0.54 3.11 -17.98
N ILE A 561 -1.38 2.23 -18.52
CA ILE A 561 -1.27 0.77 -18.39
C ILE A 561 -1.30 0.17 -19.80
N SER A 562 -0.41 -0.77 -20.11
CA SER A 562 -0.41 -1.40 -21.45
C SER A 562 -1.48 -2.48 -21.54
N ALA A 563 -2.07 -2.66 -22.73
CA ALA A 563 -3.09 -3.68 -22.99
C ALA A 563 -2.67 -5.07 -22.49
N LYS A 564 -1.41 -5.44 -22.74
CA LYS A 564 -0.80 -6.72 -22.34
C LYS A 564 -0.84 -6.99 -20.83
N ASP A 565 -0.96 -5.96 -20.01
CA ASP A 565 -1.00 -6.04 -18.54
C ASP A 565 -2.45 -6.10 -18.02
N LEU A 566 -3.43 -5.86 -18.90
CA LEU A 566 -4.88 -5.77 -18.61
C LEU A 566 -5.70 -6.93 -19.19
N VAL A 567 -5.21 -7.60 -20.24
CA VAL A 567 -5.96 -8.62 -20.98
C VAL A 567 -5.27 -9.97 -20.97
N LYS A 568 -6.06 -11.03 -21.20
CA LYS A 568 -5.61 -12.42 -21.35
C LYS A 568 -6.38 -13.08 -22.50
N ASN A 569 -5.67 -13.76 -23.39
CA ASN A 569 -6.28 -14.50 -24.50
C ASN A 569 -7.21 -15.63 -24.04
N ILE A 570 -8.28 -15.88 -24.81
CA ILE A 570 -9.10 -17.11 -24.75
C ILE A 570 -9.38 -17.62 -26.17
N ALA A 571 -9.52 -18.94 -26.29
CA ALA A 571 -9.55 -19.63 -27.57
C ALA A 571 -10.65 -19.17 -28.56
N PRO A 572 -10.44 -19.38 -29.87
CA PRO A 572 -11.44 -19.15 -30.91
C PRO A 572 -12.72 -19.95 -30.68
N LYS A 573 -13.81 -19.48 -31.31
CA LYS A 573 -15.03 -20.27 -31.51
C LYS A 573 -14.71 -21.50 -32.38
N SER A 574 -15.42 -22.61 -32.19
CA SER A 574 -15.26 -23.80 -33.04
C SER A 574 -15.66 -23.51 -34.51
N PRO A 575 -15.04 -24.19 -35.49
CA PRO A 575 -15.53 -24.21 -36.88
C PRO A 575 -16.96 -24.77 -36.97
N ALA A 576 -17.71 -24.37 -37.98
CA ALA A 576 -19.03 -24.96 -38.28
C ALA A 576 -18.90 -26.06 -39.32
N ILE A 577 -19.54 -27.21 -39.10
CA ILE A 577 -19.60 -28.34 -40.03
C ILE A 577 -21.04 -28.49 -40.52
N ALA A 578 -21.25 -28.70 -41.82
CA ALA A 578 -22.56 -29.00 -42.40
C ALA A 578 -22.46 -30.11 -43.45
N VAL A 579 -23.46 -30.99 -43.49
CA VAL A 579 -23.56 -32.08 -44.47
C VAL A 579 -24.70 -31.77 -45.45
N ASP A 580 -24.37 -31.69 -46.74
CA ASP A 580 -25.31 -31.51 -47.84
C ASP A 580 -25.48 -32.82 -48.59
N THR A 581 -26.56 -33.54 -48.28
CA THR A 581 -26.87 -34.84 -48.88
C THR A 581 -27.30 -34.77 -50.34
N ASP A 582 -27.72 -33.60 -50.83
CA ASP A 582 -28.18 -33.42 -52.21
C ASP A 582 -26.99 -33.18 -53.16
N LYS A 583 -25.92 -32.54 -52.67
CA LYS A 583 -24.63 -32.39 -53.37
C LYS A 583 -23.66 -33.54 -53.10
N GLY A 584 -23.84 -34.29 -52.01
CA GLY A 584 -22.88 -35.27 -51.53
C GLY A 584 -21.61 -34.63 -50.96
N GLU A 585 -21.77 -33.51 -50.24
CA GLU A 585 -20.67 -32.66 -49.76
C GLU A 585 -20.73 -32.46 -48.24
N VAL A 586 -19.56 -32.37 -47.61
CA VAL A 586 -19.40 -31.86 -46.25
C VAL A 586 -18.63 -30.56 -46.33
N THR A 587 -19.23 -29.46 -45.86
CA THR A 587 -18.57 -28.16 -45.79
C THR A 587 -18.11 -27.88 -44.36
N ILE A 588 -16.89 -27.37 -44.22
CA ILE A 588 -16.33 -26.92 -42.96
C ILE A 588 -15.98 -25.45 -43.10
N THR A 589 -16.60 -24.62 -42.30
CA THR A 589 -16.45 -23.16 -42.31
C THR A 589 -15.64 -22.74 -41.08
N PRO A 590 -14.57 -21.93 -41.21
CA PRO A 590 -13.86 -21.39 -40.06
C PRO A 590 -14.82 -20.57 -39.16
N PRO A 591 -14.50 -20.37 -37.88
CA PRO A 591 -15.20 -19.35 -37.08
C PRO A 591 -15.04 -17.97 -37.73
N ALA A 592 -16.00 -17.08 -37.51
CA ALA A 592 -15.88 -15.70 -37.99
C ALA A 592 -14.65 -15.01 -37.38
N TYR A 593 -13.96 -14.17 -38.19
CA TYR A 593 -12.64 -13.60 -37.89
C TYR A 593 -12.46 -12.14 -38.35
N GLU A 594 -13.53 -11.44 -38.73
CA GLU A 594 -13.43 -10.10 -39.35
C GLU A 594 -13.80 -8.95 -38.41
N ASN A 595 -14.83 -9.14 -37.57
CA ASN A 595 -15.45 -8.06 -36.79
C ASN A 595 -14.82 -7.94 -35.39
N PRO A 596 -14.92 -6.79 -34.71
CA PRO A 596 -14.63 -6.73 -33.28
C PRO A 596 -15.47 -7.76 -32.50
N GLY A 597 -14.83 -8.61 -31.70
CA GLY A 597 -15.49 -9.66 -30.92
C GLY A 597 -15.65 -11.00 -31.64
N ASP A 598 -15.31 -11.06 -32.93
CA ASP A 598 -14.77 -12.27 -33.53
C ASP A 598 -13.31 -12.48 -33.08
N ASP A 599 -12.67 -13.54 -33.56
CA ASP A 599 -11.25 -13.84 -33.33
C ASP A 599 -10.48 -13.38 -34.56
N THR A 600 -9.93 -12.16 -34.56
CA THR A 600 -9.40 -11.57 -35.79
C THR A 600 -7.94 -11.88 -36.05
N ASP A 601 -7.22 -12.46 -35.08
CA ASP A 601 -5.87 -13.01 -35.28
C ASP A 601 -5.83 -14.50 -35.69
N LEU A 602 -6.92 -15.29 -35.54
CA LEU A 602 -7.17 -16.65 -36.08
C LEU A 602 -6.12 -17.14 -37.10
N ALA A 603 -5.17 -17.97 -36.67
CA ALA A 603 -4.08 -18.45 -37.52
C ALA A 603 -4.55 -19.53 -38.53
N SER A 604 -5.35 -20.49 -38.06
CA SER A 604 -5.69 -21.69 -38.84
C SER A 604 -6.91 -22.41 -38.30
N TYR A 605 -7.36 -23.44 -39.02
CA TYR A 605 -8.16 -24.51 -38.44
C TYR A 605 -7.76 -25.87 -39.02
N THR A 606 -7.93 -26.92 -38.24
CA THR A 606 -7.67 -28.31 -38.63
C THR A 606 -8.97 -29.06 -38.79
N VAL A 607 -9.01 -29.99 -39.75
CA VAL A 607 -10.11 -30.94 -39.99
C VAL A 607 -9.54 -32.34 -39.95
N THR A 608 -10.17 -33.22 -39.18
CA THR A 608 -9.78 -34.62 -39.01
C THR A 608 -10.95 -35.53 -39.33
N TYR A 609 -10.69 -36.59 -40.08
CA TYR A 609 -11.68 -37.59 -40.50
C TYR A 609 -10.98 -38.89 -40.89
N LYS A 610 -11.73 -39.96 -41.12
CA LYS A 610 -11.22 -41.17 -41.77
C LYS A 610 -11.67 -41.23 -43.21
N ASP A 611 -10.76 -41.61 -44.10
CA ASP A 611 -11.09 -41.79 -45.51
C ASP A 611 -11.94 -43.05 -45.77
N ALA A 612 -12.38 -43.24 -47.01
CA ALA A 612 -13.15 -44.40 -47.44
C ALA A 612 -12.43 -45.77 -47.29
N SER A 613 -11.14 -45.80 -46.91
CA SER A 613 -10.39 -47.02 -46.54
C SER A 613 -10.29 -47.22 -45.02
N GLY A 614 -10.83 -46.30 -44.21
CA GLY A 614 -10.73 -46.28 -42.75
C GLY A 614 -9.44 -45.62 -42.23
N ALA A 615 -8.60 -45.07 -43.11
CA ALA A 615 -7.33 -44.45 -42.74
C ALA A 615 -7.51 -42.97 -42.37
N GLU A 616 -6.97 -42.58 -41.21
CA GLU A 616 -7.08 -41.22 -40.70
C GLU A 616 -6.44 -40.19 -41.66
N LYS A 617 -7.08 -39.02 -41.70
CA LYS A 617 -6.69 -37.83 -42.45
C LYS A 617 -6.74 -36.64 -41.51
N THR A 618 -5.74 -35.77 -41.65
CA THR A 618 -5.72 -34.43 -41.07
C THR A 618 -5.48 -33.47 -42.22
N VAL A 619 -6.26 -32.40 -42.25
CA VAL A 619 -6.14 -31.30 -43.21
C VAL A 619 -6.07 -30.00 -42.42
N THR A 620 -5.07 -29.17 -42.70
CA THR A 620 -4.91 -27.84 -42.11
C THR A 620 -5.33 -26.80 -43.15
N ALA A 621 -6.24 -25.90 -42.78
CA ALA A 621 -6.46 -24.64 -43.47
C ALA A 621 -5.69 -23.54 -42.75
N THR A 622 -4.77 -22.87 -43.43
CA THR A 622 -3.94 -21.79 -42.88
C THR A 622 -4.37 -20.46 -43.46
N ARG A 623 -4.59 -19.46 -42.60
CA ARG A 623 -4.91 -18.09 -42.97
C ARG A 623 -3.63 -17.28 -43.13
N THR A 624 -3.58 -16.42 -44.14
CA THR A 624 -2.54 -15.40 -44.31
C THR A 624 -3.23 -14.06 -44.51
N VAL A 625 -2.81 -13.04 -43.76
CA VAL A 625 -3.32 -11.67 -43.89
C VAL A 625 -2.20 -10.80 -44.47
N ASP A 626 -2.49 -10.09 -45.55
CA ASP A 626 -1.56 -9.11 -46.12
C ASP A 626 -1.57 -7.83 -45.28
N GLU A 627 -0.45 -7.52 -44.61
CA GLU A 627 -0.32 -6.39 -43.67
C GLU A 627 -0.60 -5.01 -44.30
N THR A 628 -0.46 -4.87 -45.62
CA THR A 628 -0.59 -3.58 -46.32
C THR A 628 -2.02 -3.30 -46.79
N SER A 629 -2.78 -4.34 -47.14
CA SER A 629 -4.14 -4.25 -47.67
C SER A 629 -5.22 -4.79 -46.72
N GLY A 630 -4.83 -5.46 -45.64
CA GLY A 630 -5.73 -6.20 -44.76
C GLY A 630 -6.37 -7.43 -45.41
N LYS A 631 -5.94 -7.81 -46.63
CA LYS A 631 -6.59 -8.89 -47.37
C LYS A 631 -6.23 -10.25 -46.79
N THR A 632 -7.25 -10.97 -46.33
CA THR A 632 -7.16 -12.40 -45.99
C THR A 632 -7.06 -13.27 -47.25
N THR A 633 -6.20 -14.29 -47.20
CA THR A 633 -6.15 -15.40 -48.16
C THR A 633 -5.98 -16.72 -47.40
N TRP A 634 -6.65 -17.78 -47.84
CA TRP A 634 -6.57 -19.12 -47.23
C TRP A 634 -5.87 -20.13 -48.14
N THR A 635 -5.16 -21.08 -47.51
CA THR A 635 -4.49 -22.21 -48.18
C THR A 635 -4.73 -23.51 -47.41
N SER A 636 -4.60 -24.67 -48.06
CA SER A 636 -4.77 -25.98 -47.43
C SER A 636 -3.70 -26.97 -47.90
N ASP A 637 -3.32 -27.89 -47.00
CA ASP A 637 -2.33 -28.95 -47.23
C ASP A 637 -2.91 -30.23 -47.87
N GLY A 638 -4.25 -30.41 -47.87
CA GLY A 638 -4.86 -31.69 -48.25
C GLY A 638 -6.29 -31.66 -48.81
N ALA A 639 -7.00 -30.52 -48.82
CA ALA A 639 -8.35 -30.42 -49.38
C ALA A 639 -8.55 -29.18 -50.26
N THR A 640 -9.67 -29.16 -51.00
CA THR A 640 -10.12 -27.93 -51.69
C THR A 640 -10.62 -26.95 -50.64
N VAL A 641 -9.98 -25.78 -50.56
CA VAL A 641 -10.40 -24.64 -49.74
C VAL A 641 -10.74 -23.44 -50.62
N ASP A 642 -11.81 -22.72 -50.33
CA ASP A 642 -12.05 -21.41 -50.94
C ASP A 642 -11.06 -20.39 -50.38
N ALA A 643 -10.24 -19.80 -51.26
CA ALA A 643 -9.12 -18.97 -50.88
C ALA A 643 -9.50 -17.61 -50.24
N ASN A 644 -10.78 -17.23 -50.20
CA ASN A 644 -11.23 -15.95 -49.65
C ASN A 644 -11.94 -16.14 -48.30
N THR A 645 -12.83 -17.13 -48.22
CA THR A 645 -13.68 -17.46 -47.05
C THR A 645 -13.07 -18.53 -46.14
N GLY A 646 -12.11 -19.30 -46.64
CA GLY A 646 -11.49 -20.40 -45.90
C GLY A 646 -12.31 -21.66 -45.79
N VAL A 647 -13.47 -21.76 -46.46
CA VAL A 647 -14.33 -22.96 -46.41
C VAL A 647 -13.66 -24.15 -47.08
N ILE A 648 -13.49 -25.26 -46.37
CA ILE A 648 -13.11 -26.57 -46.93
C ILE A 648 -14.37 -27.31 -47.37
N THR A 649 -14.29 -27.98 -48.53
CA THR A 649 -15.33 -28.93 -48.98
C THR A 649 -14.73 -30.31 -49.20
N LEU A 650 -15.31 -31.32 -48.55
CA LEU A 650 -15.02 -32.76 -48.72
C LEU A 650 -16.20 -33.45 -49.41
N LYS A 651 -15.98 -34.59 -50.08
CA LYS A 651 -17.09 -35.44 -50.57
C LYS A 651 -17.44 -36.51 -49.55
N VAL A 652 -18.74 -36.81 -49.43
CA VAL A 652 -19.23 -37.91 -48.56
C VAL A 652 -18.78 -39.30 -49.02
N GLU A 653 -18.28 -39.43 -50.26
CA GLU A 653 -17.70 -40.66 -50.82
C GLU A 653 -16.19 -40.82 -50.55
N ASP A 654 -15.50 -39.75 -50.12
CA ASP A 654 -14.09 -39.80 -49.69
C ASP A 654 -13.93 -40.18 -48.21
N ILE A 655 -15.02 -40.19 -47.44
CA ILE A 655 -15.08 -40.39 -45.97
C ILE A 655 -15.56 -41.82 -45.65
N GLU A 656 -15.11 -42.39 -44.53
CA GLU A 656 -15.57 -43.70 -44.02
C GLU A 656 -17.12 -43.76 -43.93
N VAL A 657 -17.71 -44.95 -44.15
CA VAL A 657 -19.17 -45.13 -44.09
C VAL A 657 -19.65 -45.02 -42.64
N GLY A 658 -20.44 -43.99 -42.34
CA GLY A 658 -20.78 -43.61 -40.96
C GLY A 658 -19.65 -42.91 -40.21
N GLY A 659 -18.65 -42.39 -40.92
CA GLY A 659 -17.50 -41.71 -40.33
C GLY A 659 -17.85 -40.35 -39.71
N THR A 660 -17.02 -39.91 -38.77
CA THR A 660 -17.11 -38.59 -38.13
C THR A 660 -16.07 -37.64 -38.73
N VAL A 661 -16.48 -36.40 -39.01
CA VAL A 661 -15.60 -35.27 -39.33
C VAL A 661 -15.51 -34.39 -38.08
N THR A 662 -14.30 -34.04 -37.66
CA THR A 662 -14.03 -33.22 -36.46
C THR A 662 -13.10 -32.06 -36.80
N ALA A 663 -13.45 -30.85 -36.39
CA ALA A 663 -12.71 -29.63 -36.71
C ALA A 663 -12.42 -28.75 -35.48
N LYS A 664 -11.25 -28.10 -35.48
CA LYS A 664 -10.80 -27.16 -34.45
C LYS A 664 -10.17 -25.91 -35.07
N ALA A 665 -10.48 -24.74 -34.54
CA ALA A 665 -9.83 -23.48 -34.88
C ALA A 665 -8.62 -23.20 -33.96
N LYS A 666 -7.71 -22.33 -34.39
CA LYS A 666 -6.52 -21.93 -33.63
C LYS A 666 -6.13 -20.47 -33.90
N ASP A 667 -5.89 -19.72 -32.82
CA ASP A 667 -5.46 -18.31 -32.85
C ASP A 667 -3.92 -18.15 -33.03
N ASN A 668 -3.41 -16.91 -32.97
CA ASN A 668 -1.98 -16.61 -32.93
C ASN A 668 -1.44 -16.34 -31.50
N GLY A 669 -2.29 -16.47 -30.47
CA GLY A 669 -1.94 -16.20 -29.08
C GLY A 669 -2.16 -14.74 -28.65
N GLY A 670 -1.79 -14.44 -27.40
CA GLY A 670 -2.02 -13.13 -26.80
C GLY A 670 -0.88 -12.12 -26.98
N LEU A 671 -1.02 -10.97 -26.31
CA LEU A 671 -0.09 -9.83 -26.42
C LEU A 671 1.29 -10.09 -25.80
N ILE A 672 1.48 -11.22 -25.12
CA ILE A 672 2.76 -11.65 -24.57
C ILE A 672 3.13 -13.04 -25.14
N PRO A 673 3.81 -13.13 -26.30
CA PRO A 673 4.09 -14.41 -26.97
C PRO A 673 4.94 -15.42 -26.19
N THR A 674 5.52 -15.04 -25.06
CA THR A 674 6.23 -15.95 -24.14
C THR A 674 5.32 -16.58 -23.07
N GLU A 675 4.14 -16.01 -22.83
CA GLU A 675 3.22 -16.40 -21.74
C GLU A 675 1.85 -16.84 -22.28
N GLU A 676 1.37 -16.19 -23.34
CA GLU A 676 0.04 -16.36 -23.92
C GLU A 676 0.15 -17.08 -25.27
N GLN A 677 0.50 -18.37 -25.21
CA GLN A 677 0.67 -19.23 -26.37
C GLN A 677 -0.64 -19.40 -27.19
N PRO A 678 -0.55 -19.72 -28.49
CA PRO A 678 -1.70 -20.01 -29.34
C PRO A 678 -2.63 -21.10 -28.78
N LEU A 679 -3.93 -20.82 -28.70
CA LEU A 679 -4.96 -21.70 -28.15
C LEU A 679 -5.78 -22.37 -29.26
N GLU A 680 -6.28 -23.58 -28.99
CA GLU A 680 -7.22 -24.29 -29.85
C GLU A 680 -8.66 -24.16 -29.34
N SER A 681 -9.63 -24.06 -30.24
CA SER A 681 -11.04 -24.13 -29.90
C SER A 681 -11.42 -25.52 -29.35
N GLU A 682 -12.55 -25.58 -28.65
CA GLU A 682 -13.26 -26.85 -28.48
C GLU A 682 -13.57 -27.49 -29.85
N PRO A 683 -13.56 -28.82 -29.99
CA PRO A 683 -13.82 -29.50 -31.25
C PRO A 683 -15.31 -29.43 -31.62
N ALA A 684 -15.59 -29.03 -32.86
CA ALA A 684 -16.86 -29.34 -33.51
C ALA A 684 -16.76 -30.72 -34.16
N SER A 685 -17.80 -31.54 -34.06
CA SER A 685 -17.82 -32.89 -34.65
C SER A 685 -19.20 -33.20 -35.23
N GLU A 686 -19.23 -33.78 -36.43
CA GLU A 686 -20.45 -34.19 -37.12
C GLU A 686 -20.27 -35.60 -37.71
N THR A 687 -21.29 -36.44 -37.67
CA THR A 687 -21.20 -37.85 -38.10
C THR A 687 -22.12 -38.13 -39.26
N LEU A 688 -21.57 -38.67 -40.36
CA LEU A 688 -22.30 -38.83 -41.60
C LEU A 688 -23.43 -39.86 -41.44
N GLU A 689 -24.66 -39.45 -41.74
CA GLU A 689 -25.78 -40.37 -41.84
C GLU A 689 -25.56 -41.39 -42.98
N THR A 690 -26.02 -42.62 -42.78
CA THR A 690 -25.92 -43.69 -43.78
C THR A 690 -27.27 -44.06 -44.39
N ALA A 691 -27.23 -44.65 -45.58
CA ALA A 691 -28.33 -45.32 -46.24
C ALA A 691 -27.91 -46.75 -46.60
N THR A 692 -28.85 -47.70 -46.54
CA THR A 692 -28.60 -49.09 -46.95
C THR A 692 -29.42 -49.42 -48.19
N VAL A 693 -28.73 -49.80 -49.27
CA VAL A 693 -29.37 -50.32 -50.48
C VAL A 693 -29.56 -51.83 -50.33
N SER A 694 -30.80 -52.30 -50.43
CA SER A 694 -31.20 -53.70 -50.47
C SER A 694 -31.82 -54.05 -51.82
N TYR A 695 -31.85 -55.35 -52.15
CA TYR A 695 -32.43 -55.86 -53.39
C TYR A 695 -33.55 -56.85 -53.05
N ASP A 696 -34.75 -56.60 -53.57
CA ASP A 696 -35.87 -57.53 -53.51
C ASP A 696 -35.93 -58.36 -54.81
N ALA A 697 -36.15 -59.67 -54.68
CA ALA A 697 -36.29 -60.59 -55.81
C ALA A 697 -37.71 -60.57 -56.43
N ASN A 698 -38.67 -59.93 -55.75
CA ASN A 698 -40.10 -60.09 -56.00
C ASN A 698 -40.47 -61.59 -55.99
N LYS A 699 -41.09 -62.11 -57.05
CA LYS A 699 -41.39 -63.55 -57.20
C LYS A 699 -40.20 -64.39 -57.71
N GLY A 700 -39.05 -63.77 -57.98
CA GLY A 700 -37.84 -64.45 -58.41
C GLY A 700 -37.14 -65.21 -57.28
N THR A 701 -35.99 -65.80 -57.58
CA THR A 701 -35.19 -66.56 -56.60
C THR A 701 -33.70 -66.24 -56.67
N GLY A 702 -33.00 -66.44 -55.54
CA GLY A 702 -31.60 -66.07 -55.35
C GLY A 702 -31.44 -64.92 -54.34
N GLU A 703 -30.20 -64.47 -54.14
CA GLU A 703 -29.86 -63.36 -53.23
C GLU A 703 -28.88 -62.41 -53.93
N MET A 704 -29.06 -61.10 -53.71
CA MET A 704 -28.11 -60.07 -54.15
C MET A 704 -27.62 -59.27 -52.94
N LYS A 705 -26.29 -59.09 -52.83
CA LYS A 705 -25.70 -58.37 -51.69
C LYS A 705 -25.94 -56.88 -51.81
N GLY A 706 -26.72 -56.35 -50.87
CA GLY A 706 -26.86 -54.91 -50.64
C GLY A 706 -25.57 -54.23 -50.17
N LYS A 707 -25.60 -52.91 -50.04
CA LYS A 707 -24.48 -52.09 -49.55
C LYS A 707 -24.97 -50.92 -48.70
N THR A 708 -24.30 -50.65 -47.59
CA THR A 708 -24.45 -49.40 -46.84
C THR A 708 -23.46 -48.34 -47.37
N VAL A 709 -23.93 -47.11 -47.51
CA VAL A 709 -23.19 -45.94 -48.02
C VAL A 709 -23.54 -44.70 -47.19
N ASN A 710 -22.74 -43.63 -47.29
CA ASN A 710 -23.12 -42.34 -46.72
C ASN A 710 -24.28 -41.73 -47.53
N LYS A 711 -25.18 -40.98 -46.88
CA LYS A 711 -26.24 -40.25 -47.60
C LYS A 711 -25.60 -39.20 -48.52
N GLY A 712 -26.11 -39.08 -49.74
CA GLY A 712 -25.52 -38.28 -50.81
C GLY A 712 -24.38 -38.95 -51.58
N SER A 713 -23.88 -40.13 -51.17
CA SER A 713 -22.99 -40.93 -52.02
C SER A 713 -23.72 -41.42 -53.26
N LYS A 714 -23.04 -41.40 -54.41
CA LYS A 714 -23.56 -42.05 -55.63
C LYS A 714 -23.46 -43.57 -55.49
N TYR A 715 -24.49 -44.27 -55.94
CA TYR A 715 -24.53 -45.74 -55.93
C TYR A 715 -24.93 -46.27 -57.31
N THR A 716 -24.09 -47.14 -57.87
CA THR A 716 -24.41 -47.87 -59.11
C THR A 716 -25.21 -49.12 -58.75
N VAL A 717 -26.48 -49.15 -59.17
CA VAL A 717 -27.35 -50.32 -58.99
C VAL A 717 -26.76 -51.51 -59.74
N LEU A 718 -26.69 -52.67 -59.07
CA LEU A 718 -26.10 -53.89 -59.61
C LEU A 718 -26.91 -54.44 -60.79
N PRO A 719 -26.28 -55.13 -61.76
CA PRO A 719 -27.01 -55.92 -62.76
C PRO A 719 -27.79 -57.05 -62.06
N ASN A 720 -28.96 -57.40 -62.60
CA ASN A 720 -29.79 -58.45 -62.01
C ASN A 720 -29.05 -59.79 -61.87
N GLY A 721 -29.01 -60.32 -60.65
CA GLY A 721 -28.52 -61.66 -60.30
C GLY A 721 -29.62 -62.64 -59.90
N PHE A 722 -30.89 -62.21 -59.83
CA PHE A 722 -32.01 -63.10 -59.51
C PHE A 722 -32.43 -63.95 -60.72
N THR A 723 -32.82 -65.19 -60.43
CA THR A 723 -33.43 -66.11 -61.40
C THR A 723 -34.93 -65.81 -61.51
N ALA A 724 -35.46 -65.82 -62.74
CA ALA A 724 -36.87 -65.58 -63.01
C ALA A 724 -37.79 -66.65 -62.37
N PRO A 725 -39.09 -66.34 -62.13
CA PRO A 725 -40.03 -67.29 -61.52
C PRO A 725 -40.33 -68.52 -62.38
N ASP A 726 -40.26 -68.36 -63.71
CA ASP A 726 -40.42 -69.39 -64.73
C ASP A 726 -39.63 -69.01 -66.00
N ASP A 727 -39.60 -69.90 -66.99
CA ASP A 727 -38.83 -69.76 -68.24
C ASP A 727 -39.49 -68.84 -69.29
N THR A 728 -40.63 -68.24 -68.98
CA THR A 728 -41.36 -67.30 -69.86
C THR A 728 -41.21 -65.83 -69.44
N GLN A 729 -40.56 -65.56 -68.30
CA GLN A 729 -40.36 -64.22 -67.74
C GLN A 729 -38.89 -63.78 -67.79
N GLU A 730 -38.65 -62.50 -68.05
CA GLU A 730 -37.31 -61.88 -68.05
C GLU A 730 -37.25 -60.64 -67.15
N PHE A 731 -36.03 -60.23 -66.76
CA PHE A 731 -35.83 -59.02 -65.98
C PHE A 731 -36.10 -57.77 -66.82
N LYS A 732 -37.11 -56.98 -66.43
CA LYS A 732 -37.54 -55.77 -67.14
C LYS A 732 -36.69 -54.54 -66.77
N ALA A 733 -36.65 -54.19 -65.48
CA ALA A 733 -36.00 -53.01 -64.93
C ALA A 733 -35.94 -53.11 -63.40
N TRP A 734 -35.12 -52.26 -62.77
CA TRP A 734 -35.24 -51.98 -61.34
C TRP A 734 -36.32 -50.92 -61.09
N GLU A 735 -37.01 -51.06 -59.96
CA GLU A 735 -37.94 -50.09 -59.39
C GLU A 735 -37.25 -49.46 -58.15
N VAL A 736 -37.41 -48.16 -57.94
CA VAL A 736 -36.73 -47.41 -56.87
C VAL A 736 -37.76 -46.52 -56.19
N ASP A 737 -37.87 -46.63 -54.87
CA ASP A 737 -38.84 -45.95 -53.99
C ASP A 737 -40.35 -46.20 -54.24
N GLY A 738 -40.71 -46.93 -55.32
CA GLY A 738 -42.05 -47.48 -55.60
C GLY A 738 -42.85 -46.71 -56.63
#